data_AF-A0A913X6Z1-F1
#
_entry.id   AF-A0A913X6Z1-F1
#
_cell.length_a   1.000
_cell.length_b   1.000
_cell.length_c   1.000
_cell.angle_alpha   90.00
_cell.angle_beta   90.00
_cell.angle_gamma   90.00
#
_symmetry.space_group_name_H-M   'P 1'
#
loop_
_entity.id
_entity.type
_entity.pdbx_description
1 polymer ?
#
loop_
_entity_poly.entity_id
_entity_poly.type
_entity_poly.pdbx_seq_one_letter_code
_entity_poly.pdbx_strand_id
1 'polypeptide(L)'
;MEYSDEQLNFFRLCRIVVDIVPEGLRKIFKQEWDALYTTAHGQWDDTPVSYTSFYNMESPVKQKKNERLLEFMSSGDRKQWDCTRLFYAILYSDSVGPNIRPVVKTSVDDLREIRNEVVAHKKVGKLNDLEFKMSIQKIKVALSSLNLDTTKLKIIEKRADFITQEQIDKIKKELEDIKKKLENEKRRNTEPKSFCVLPPQPSHDTMERTKEVDDLFQAMQQLSTEKNRETTTVYLSGNPGSGKSVMARQVGEKYYDSDDSKEILRFVMTLNAATLDAILNSYVMFAERLNCYQDCITSITTSKDLSKEEQILQLRALADKQVTKYSSWLIIVDNVVDLKSFSQYWQQSGEKTSGKGQILVTTQDSPSISVSSYCHHISISSGMTENDAIELLCKVSDYRDDDNDDMLKVSRALDFQPLALSSTAVYMRSVRTVNKQYSWHQCLEQVEKERERLEKVYERTSLTYKTTMTAAVNLALQREMNDEIMFHVFRFVSVMAADPIPLMYVVEYVEKCLPDEDRNYVASRICSSSLVLSLSKDVKDISIHQVVYHCLQTNPKITERKVNMFTVISAFRPLPNMIEEEEKQVDNLITTRPLLNHLVKISKGIFDFVMNSIESEKGLNDETIIVLDNCSLVLYEHHVFERAQNLCQVLLALKLSNPPSSNAREILIVLKDDHIKYITTLNENAINPSVGDTLCRLGNVYANLGQLKESMKYYEKALTIKTVAYSENHPSVGNTLNNLGNVYDNLGQSQESIKYYEKALTIKTAAYGENHTSVGDTLNNLGSAYQKLGQLQESMKYYKKGLTIKTAAYGENHTSVGDTLNNLGSAYQKLGQLQESMKYYKKGLTIKTAAYGENHTSVGDTLNNVGTVYKELGQLQESMKYYEKALVIYTAAYGENHTSVGDTLNNVGNVYQGLGQLQESMKYYEKALIIYTAAYGENHTSVGNTLNNLGMVYKELGQLQESMKYYKKALTIKTAAYGENHPSVGDTLNNLGIAYQELGQLQESIKYYEKAMAIYTAAYGENHTSFKVGNTLNNLGMVYKELGQLQESMKYYKKALTIKTAAYGENHPSVGDTLNNLGIAYQELGQLQESIKYYEKAMAIYTAAYGENHTSFKVGNTLNNLGMVYKELGQLQESMKYYEKALTIKTAAYGENHTSVGNTLNNLGMVYQFLGQLQESIKYYEKALKIYTAACGENHISVGHILNNLGTLYQELGQLQESMKCYEKALTIYTAAYGENHPSVGNTLNNFGMVYRQLVQLQESMKY
;
A
#
# COMPACT_ATOMS: atom_id res chain seq x y z
N MET A 1 -23.56 6.55 44.57
CA MET A 1 -24.85 6.84 45.22
C MET A 1 -25.69 5.59 45.13
N GLU A 2 -26.09 5.01 46.26
CA GLU A 2 -27.09 3.93 46.28
C GLU A 2 -28.46 4.55 46.05
N TYR A 3 -29.17 4.10 45.02
CA TYR A 3 -30.55 4.52 44.74
C TYR A 3 -31.48 3.81 45.72
N SER A 4 -32.51 4.50 46.21
CA SER A 4 -33.53 3.82 47.02
C SER A 4 -34.32 2.83 46.17
N ASP A 5 -34.89 1.78 46.77
CA ASP A 5 -35.69 0.77 46.04
C ASP A 5 -36.80 1.38 45.19
N GLU A 6 -37.44 2.45 45.66
CA GLU A 6 -38.46 3.17 44.89
C GLU A 6 -37.90 3.87 43.64
N GLN A 7 -36.67 4.40 43.71
CA GLN A 7 -36.01 5.00 42.55
C GLN A 7 -35.58 3.91 41.58
N LEU A 8 -35.11 2.79 42.11
CA LEU A 8 -34.68 1.65 41.32
C LEU A 8 -35.84 1.02 40.54
N ASN A 9 -36.99 0.88 41.17
CA ASN A 9 -38.23 0.45 40.51
C ASN A 9 -38.69 1.43 39.42
N PHE A 10 -38.57 2.73 39.67
CA PHE A 10 -38.84 3.75 38.66
C PHE A 10 -37.90 3.57 37.45
N PHE A 11 -36.58 3.44 37.67
CA PHE A 11 -35.62 3.24 36.58
C PHE A 11 -35.80 1.93 35.82
N ARG A 12 -36.13 0.83 36.52
CA ARG A 12 -36.47 -0.46 35.88
C ARG A 12 -37.67 -0.30 34.95
N LEU A 13 -38.72 0.37 35.41
CA LEU A 13 -39.92 0.60 34.60
C LEU A 13 -39.64 1.53 33.42
N CYS A 14 -38.89 2.63 33.62
CA CYS A 14 -38.47 3.51 32.54
C CYS A 14 -37.69 2.76 31.46
N ARG A 15 -36.77 1.87 31.86
CA ARG A 15 -36.01 1.06 30.90
C ARG A 15 -36.91 0.13 30.10
N ILE A 16 -37.89 -0.49 30.74
CA ILE A 16 -38.87 -1.34 30.04
C ILE A 16 -39.65 -0.53 29.01
N VAL A 17 -40.11 0.67 29.39
CA VAL A 17 -40.90 1.55 28.54
C VAL A 17 -40.07 2.17 27.41
N VAL A 18 -38.76 2.37 27.58
CA VAL A 18 -37.88 2.99 26.57
C VAL A 18 -37.19 1.96 25.68
N ASP A 19 -36.91 0.75 26.16
CA ASP A 19 -36.16 -0.26 25.40
C ASP A 19 -37.07 -1.37 24.85
N ILE A 20 -37.91 -1.96 25.71
CA ILE A 20 -38.68 -3.17 25.36
C ILE A 20 -39.98 -2.81 24.63
N VAL A 21 -40.74 -1.85 25.16
CA VAL A 21 -42.03 -1.45 24.58
C VAL A 21 -41.88 -0.94 23.14
N PRO A 22 -40.94 -0.05 22.78
CA PRO A 22 -40.84 0.41 21.39
C PRO A 22 -40.32 -0.68 20.44
N GLU A 23 -39.47 -1.60 20.91
CA GLU A 23 -39.10 -2.78 20.11
C GLU A 23 -40.32 -3.67 19.80
N GLY A 24 -41.19 -3.88 20.79
CA GLY A 24 -42.46 -4.59 20.60
C GLY A 24 -43.42 -3.87 19.65
N LEU A 25 -43.64 -2.57 19.89
CA LEU A 25 -44.54 -1.75 19.07
C LEU A 25 -44.08 -1.65 17.62
N ARG A 26 -42.77 -1.57 17.36
CA ARG A 26 -42.25 -1.56 15.97
C ARG A 26 -42.57 -2.86 15.23
N LYS A 27 -42.48 -4.01 15.92
CA LYS A 27 -42.89 -5.30 15.33
C LYS A 27 -44.37 -5.30 14.99
N ILE A 28 -45.22 -4.80 15.89
CA ILE A 28 -46.67 -4.70 15.65
C ILE A 28 -46.98 -3.72 14.51
N PHE A 29 -46.35 -2.56 14.49
CA PHE A 29 -46.53 -1.59 13.41
C PHE A 29 -46.18 -2.22 12.05
N LYS A 30 -45.02 -2.88 11.95
CA LYS A 30 -44.62 -3.62 10.75
C LYS A 30 -45.64 -4.69 10.36
N GLN A 31 -46.10 -5.50 11.32
CA GLN A 31 -47.09 -6.54 11.04
C GLN A 31 -48.42 -5.97 10.52
N GLU A 32 -48.93 -4.90 11.13
CA GLU A 32 -50.19 -4.27 10.70
C GLU A 32 -50.03 -3.54 9.36
N TRP A 33 -48.88 -2.89 9.14
CA TRP A 33 -48.55 -2.28 7.84
C TRP A 33 -48.49 -3.34 6.75
N ASP A 34 -47.74 -4.42 6.97
CA ASP A 34 -47.58 -5.52 6.01
C ASP A 34 -48.94 -6.18 5.73
N ALA A 35 -49.75 -6.40 6.75
CA ALA A 35 -51.09 -6.97 6.58
C ALA A 35 -52.00 -6.10 5.69
N LEU A 36 -51.87 -4.78 5.77
CA LEU A 36 -52.70 -3.84 5.01
C LEU A 36 -52.16 -3.53 3.62
N TYR A 37 -50.83 -3.49 3.45
CA TYR A 37 -50.20 -2.82 2.31
C TYR A 37 -49.12 -3.63 1.59
N THR A 38 -48.86 -4.90 1.95
CA THR A 38 -47.82 -5.73 1.27
C THR A 38 -47.94 -5.72 -0.25
N THR A 39 -49.16 -5.77 -0.81
CA THR A 39 -49.37 -5.79 -2.27
C THR A 39 -49.30 -4.42 -2.94
N ALA A 40 -49.57 -3.33 -2.22
CA ALA A 40 -49.66 -1.98 -2.78
C ALA A 40 -48.39 -1.14 -2.54
N HIS A 41 -47.77 -1.26 -1.37
CA HIS A 41 -46.61 -0.47 -0.95
C HIS A 41 -45.42 -1.32 -0.50
N GLY A 42 -45.52 -2.65 -0.61
CA GLY A 42 -44.48 -3.58 -0.18
C GLY A 42 -44.44 -3.80 1.34
N GLN A 43 -43.59 -4.73 1.76
CA GLN A 43 -43.34 -4.98 3.18
C GLN A 43 -42.55 -3.82 3.79
N TRP A 44 -42.85 -3.49 5.04
CA TRP A 44 -42.16 -2.48 5.81
C TRP A 44 -40.73 -2.93 6.11
N ASP A 45 -39.75 -2.28 5.50
CA ASP A 45 -38.33 -2.63 5.61
C ASP A 45 -37.50 -1.57 6.36
N ASP A 46 -38.15 -0.63 7.03
CA ASP A 46 -37.53 0.49 7.75
C ASP A 46 -36.67 1.41 6.87
N THR A 47 -36.85 1.38 5.55
CA THR A 47 -36.18 2.31 4.62
C THR A 47 -36.93 3.65 4.50
N PRO A 48 -36.25 4.71 4.00
CA PRO A 48 -36.91 5.97 3.67
C PRO A 48 -38.08 5.81 2.68
N VAL A 49 -38.10 4.75 1.87
CA VAL A 49 -39.18 4.47 0.90
C VAL A 49 -40.46 4.00 1.61
N SER A 50 -40.33 3.04 2.53
CA SER A 50 -41.44 2.61 3.41
C SER A 50 -42.00 3.80 4.19
N TYR A 51 -41.11 4.64 4.74
CA TYR A 51 -41.50 5.84 5.44
C TYR A 51 -42.21 6.88 4.54
N THR A 52 -41.70 7.14 3.35
CA THR A 52 -42.32 8.10 2.42
C THR A 52 -43.72 7.62 2.03
N SER A 53 -43.89 6.31 1.88
CA SER A 53 -45.20 5.70 1.62
C SER A 53 -46.17 5.92 2.78
N PHE A 54 -45.73 5.72 4.02
CA PHE A 54 -46.51 6.05 5.22
C PHE A 54 -46.85 7.55 5.30
N TYR A 55 -45.88 8.44 5.06
CA TYR A 55 -46.09 9.88 5.10
C TYR A 55 -47.13 10.35 4.08
N ASN A 56 -47.05 9.85 2.83
CA ASN A 56 -47.96 10.22 1.76
C ASN A 56 -49.41 9.75 2.00
N MET A 57 -49.61 8.75 2.85
CA MET A 57 -50.93 8.25 3.23
C MET A 57 -51.57 9.05 4.38
N GLU A 58 -50.82 9.94 5.05
CA GLU A 58 -51.38 10.88 6.03
C GLU A 58 -52.06 12.05 5.33
N SER A 59 -53.23 12.47 5.80
CA SER A 59 -53.92 13.63 5.22
C SER A 59 -53.08 14.92 5.39
N PRO A 60 -53.20 15.91 4.50
CA PRO A 60 -52.45 17.17 4.60
C PRO A 60 -52.63 17.90 5.94
N VAL A 61 -53.81 17.74 6.56
CA VAL A 61 -54.11 18.29 7.89
C VAL A 61 -53.28 17.58 8.99
N LYS A 62 -53.17 16.25 8.94
CA LYS A 62 -52.35 15.49 9.88
C LYS A 62 -50.85 15.66 9.66
N GLN A 63 -50.42 15.73 8.39
CA GLN A 63 -49.03 16.03 8.04
C GLN A 63 -48.58 17.36 8.66
N LYS A 64 -49.38 18.42 8.52
CA LYS A 64 -49.06 19.73 9.10
C LYS A 64 -49.12 19.74 10.64
N LYS A 65 -50.11 19.07 11.24
CA LYS A 65 -50.27 19.06 12.70
C LYS A 65 -49.17 18.26 13.41
N ASN A 66 -48.70 17.18 12.79
CA ASN A 66 -47.74 16.24 13.38
C ASN A 66 -46.38 16.26 12.65
N GLU A 67 -46.07 17.34 11.94
CA GLU A 67 -44.86 17.52 11.12
C GLU A 67 -43.59 17.11 11.86
N ARG A 68 -43.43 17.55 13.11
CA ARG A 68 -42.30 17.16 13.96
C ARG A 68 -42.22 15.67 14.27
N LEU A 69 -43.34 14.98 14.48
CA LEU A 69 -43.31 13.54 14.76
C LEU A 69 -42.91 12.78 13.49
N LEU A 70 -43.45 13.20 12.35
CA LEU A 70 -43.18 12.62 11.06
C LEU A 70 -41.73 12.88 10.63
N GLU A 71 -41.21 14.09 10.69
CA GLU A 71 -39.86 14.46 10.23
C GLU A 71 -38.76 13.49 10.72
N PHE A 72 -38.76 13.14 12.01
CA PHE A 72 -37.76 12.22 12.59
C PHE A 72 -37.96 10.75 12.18
N MET A 73 -39.15 10.37 11.73
CA MET A 73 -39.40 9.01 11.24
C MET A 73 -38.80 8.81 9.82
N SER A 74 -38.43 9.90 9.14
CA SER A 74 -37.92 9.90 7.74
C SER A 74 -36.50 9.39 7.54
N SER A 75 -35.71 9.30 8.60
CA SER A 75 -34.31 8.89 8.52
C SER A 75 -34.10 7.38 8.38
N GLY A 76 -35.13 6.57 8.62
CA GLY A 76 -35.01 5.10 8.74
C GLY A 76 -34.24 4.64 9.98
N ASP A 77 -33.70 5.56 10.80
CA ASP A 77 -32.94 5.22 12.01
C ASP A 77 -33.88 4.63 13.06
N ARG A 78 -33.60 3.38 13.45
CA ARG A 78 -34.36 2.65 14.45
C ARG A 78 -34.42 3.36 15.80
N LYS A 79 -33.40 4.16 16.14
CA LYS A 79 -33.34 4.92 17.40
C LYS A 79 -34.26 6.14 17.43
N GLN A 80 -34.68 6.63 16.26
CA GLN A 80 -35.53 7.82 16.14
C GLN A 80 -37.03 7.49 16.22
N TRP A 81 -37.42 6.21 16.08
CA TRP A 81 -38.78 5.72 16.26
C TRP A 81 -39.06 5.35 17.72
N ASP A 82 -39.12 6.36 18.57
CA ASP A 82 -39.50 6.18 19.97
C ASP A 82 -40.96 5.76 20.15
N CYS A 83 -41.35 5.39 21.38
CA CYS A 83 -42.73 5.04 21.70
C CYS A 83 -43.74 6.10 21.26
N THR A 84 -43.42 7.39 21.42
CA THR A 84 -44.32 8.49 21.07
C THR A 84 -44.73 8.43 19.60
N ARG A 85 -43.73 8.22 18.72
CA ARG A 85 -43.94 8.11 17.27
C ARG A 85 -44.63 6.81 16.90
N LEU A 86 -44.26 5.69 17.53
CA LEU A 86 -44.91 4.40 17.28
C LEU A 86 -46.38 4.39 17.71
N PHE A 87 -46.73 5.02 18.84
CA PHE A 87 -48.13 5.18 19.24
C PHE A 87 -48.91 6.04 18.26
N TYR A 88 -48.31 7.11 17.74
CA TYR A 88 -48.92 7.88 16.66
C TYR A 88 -49.15 7.02 15.42
N ALA A 89 -48.10 6.36 14.93
CA ALA A 89 -48.16 5.61 13.69
C ALA A 89 -49.13 4.44 13.75
N ILE A 90 -49.30 3.81 14.91
CA ILE A 90 -50.27 2.74 15.11
C ILE A 90 -51.66 3.33 15.38
N LEU A 91 -51.88 4.08 16.47
CA LEU A 91 -53.23 4.42 16.93
C LEU A 91 -53.89 5.60 16.21
N TYR A 92 -53.09 6.56 15.74
CA TYR A 92 -53.58 7.89 15.36
C TYR A 92 -53.26 8.30 13.93
N SER A 93 -52.52 7.48 13.18
CA SER A 93 -52.29 7.68 11.75
C SER A 93 -53.61 7.57 10.96
N ASP A 94 -53.67 8.19 9.79
CA ASP A 94 -54.75 7.95 8.82
C ASP A 94 -54.55 6.62 8.09
N SER A 95 -53.30 6.20 7.93
CA SER A 95 -52.92 4.95 7.24
C SER A 95 -53.32 3.71 8.05
N VAL A 96 -52.72 3.51 9.22
CA VAL A 96 -52.88 2.28 9.98
C VAL A 96 -54.04 2.39 10.99
N GLY A 97 -54.17 3.53 11.67
CA GLY A 97 -55.12 3.77 12.78
C GLY A 97 -56.57 3.32 12.59
N PRO A 98 -57.22 3.60 11.44
CA PRO A 98 -58.63 3.25 11.23
C PRO A 98 -58.89 1.75 11.08
N ASN A 99 -57.90 1.00 10.58
CA ASN A 99 -58.07 -0.39 10.14
C ASN A 99 -57.44 -1.42 11.10
N ILE A 100 -56.95 -0.97 12.25
CA ILE A 100 -56.35 -1.86 13.26
C ILE A 100 -57.42 -2.72 13.95
N ARG A 101 -57.05 -3.98 14.19
CA ARG A 101 -57.85 -4.93 14.97
C ARG A 101 -58.14 -4.38 16.38
N PRO A 102 -59.39 -4.45 16.89
CA PRO A 102 -59.75 -3.87 18.19
C PRO A 102 -58.83 -4.29 19.34
N VAL A 103 -58.41 -5.56 19.39
CA VAL A 103 -57.49 -6.09 20.42
C VAL A 103 -56.11 -5.41 20.36
N VAL A 104 -55.58 -5.17 19.16
CA VAL A 104 -54.30 -4.47 18.97
C VAL A 104 -54.43 -3.00 19.38
N LYS A 105 -55.54 -2.36 18.99
CA LYS A 105 -55.82 -0.95 19.36
C LYS A 105 -55.88 -0.78 20.87
N THR A 106 -56.66 -1.60 21.58
CA THR A 106 -56.78 -1.54 23.04
C THR A 106 -55.44 -1.82 23.72
N SER A 107 -54.73 -2.89 23.31
CA SER A 107 -53.46 -3.27 23.96
C SER A 107 -52.34 -2.25 23.73
N VAL A 108 -52.29 -1.62 22.56
CA VAL A 108 -51.32 -0.55 22.26
C VAL A 108 -51.68 0.73 23.01
N ASP A 109 -52.97 1.04 23.18
CA ASP A 109 -53.42 2.19 23.97
C ASP A 109 -53.14 1.99 25.47
N ASP A 110 -53.34 0.79 26.01
CA ASP A 110 -52.96 0.43 27.39
C ASP A 110 -51.46 0.67 27.64
N LEU A 111 -50.59 0.31 26.69
CA LEU A 111 -49.15 0.57 26.77
C LEU A 111 -48.84 2.09 26.71
N ARG A 112 -49.61 2.85 25.94
CA ARG A 112 -49.47 4.32 25.85
C ARG A 112 -49.87 4.99 27.15
N GLU A 113 -50.97 4.57 27.76
CA GLU A 113 -51.43 5.09 29.05
C GLU A 113 -50.38 4.86 30.13
N ILE A 114 -49.87 3.62 30.25
CA ILE A 114 -48.82 3.29 31.24
C ILE A 114 -47.56 4.12 30.99
N ARG A 115 -47.12 4.27 29.74
CA ARG A 115 -45.96 5.12 29.41
C ARG A 115 -46.18 6.56 29.86
N ASN A 116 -47.37 7.12 29.63
CA ASN A 116 -47.66 8.49 29.99
C ASN A 116 -47.79 8.68 31.51
N GLU A 117 -48.41 7.74 32.21
CA GLU A 117 -48.45 7.74 33.68
C GLU A 117 -47.04 7.76 34.29
N VAL A 118 -46.11 6.96 33.73
CA VAL A 118 -44.74 6.82 34.24
C VAL A 118 -43.84 7.98 33.85
N VAL A 119 -43.89 8.42 32.59
CA VAL A 119 -42.93 9.39 32.03
C VAL A 119 -43.42 10.84 32.13
N ALA A 120 -44.73 11.08 31.95
CA ALA A 120 -45.27 12.44 31.88
C ALA A 120 -45.79 12.95 33.23
N HIS A 121 -46.31 12.07 34.10
CA HIS A 121 -47.04 12.48 35.31
C HIS A 121 -46.32 12.23 36.64
N LYS A 122 -45.21 11.45 36.69
CA LYS A 122 -44.41 11.26 37.91
C LYS A 122 -43.13 12.11 37.93
N LYS A 123 -43.23 13.32 38.49
CA LYS A 123 -42.10 14.28 38.59
C LYS A 123 -40.99 13.87 39.58
N VAL A 124 -41.26 12.96 40.52
CA VAL A 124 -40.37 12.70 41.68
C VAL A 124 -39.41 11.51 41.44
N GLY A 125 -39.54 10.78 40.32
CA GLY A 125 -38.62 9.68 39.97
C GLY A 125 -38.61 8.53 40.98
N LYS A 126 -39.71 8.33 41.72
CA LYS A 126 -39.91 7.27 42.71
C LYS A 126 -41.19 6.51 42.40
N LEU A 127 -41.14 5.20 42.53
CA LEU A 127 -42.24 4.28 42.26
C LEU A 127 -42.25 3.19 43.33
N ASN A 128 -43.33 3.11 44.10
CA ASN A 128 -43.39 2.09 45.14
C ASN A 128 -43.57 0.69 44.53
N ASP A 129 -43.30 -0.33 45.34
CA ASP A 129 -43.21 -1.72 44.89
C ASP A 129 -44.55 -2.27 44.35
N LEU A 130 -45.68 -1.81 44.92
CA LEU A 130 -47.02 -2.20 44.49
C LEU A 130 -47.36 -1.58 43.13
N GLU A 131 -47.13 -0.28 42.96
CA GLU A 131 -47.32 0.43 41.70
C GLU A 131 -46.45 -0.16 40.59
N PHE A 132 -45.18 -0.48 40.89
CA PHE A 132 -44.28 -1.13 39.95
C PHE A 132 -44.82 -2.49 39.49
N LYS A 133 -45.22 -3.36 40.42
CA LYS A 133 -45.78 -4.68 40.10
C LYS A 133 -47.07 -4.57 39.28
N MET A 134 -47.95 -3.62 39.61
CA MET A 134 -49.17 -3.38 38.85
C MET A 134 -48.87 -2.89 37.42
N SER A 135 -47.96 -1.93 37.24
CA SER A 135 -47.58 -1.44 35.92
C SER A 135 -46.91 -2.54 35.07
N ILE A 136 -46.04 -3.35 35.67
CA ILE A 136 -45.41 -4.50 34.99
C ILE A 136 -46.46 -5.54 34.58
N GLN A 137 -47.42 -5.83 35.45
CA GLN A 137 -48.48 -6.78 35.13
C GLN A 137 -49.35 -6.27 33.99
N LYS A 138 -49.74 -4.99 33.99
CA LYS A 138 -50.48 -4.39 32.88
C LYS A 138 -49.68 -4.46 31.56
N ILE A 139 -48.38 -4.13 31.58
CA ILE A 139 -47.50 -4.24 30.40
C ILE A 139 -47.41 -5.70 29.92
N LYS A 140 -47.27 -6.67 30.84
CA LYS A 140 -47.23 -8.09 30.49
C LYS A 140 -48.53 -8.56 29.83
N VAL A 141 -49.69 -8.14 30.34
CA VAL A 141 -50.98 -8.46 29.76
C VAL A 141 -51.09 -7.87 28.35
N ALA A 142 -50.80 -6.58 28.18
CA ALA A 142 -50.86 -5.92 26.88
C ALA A 142 -49.90 -6.55 25.85
N LEU A 143 -48.66 -6.86 26.23
CA LEU A 143 -47.71 -7.52 25.33
C LEU A 143 -48.11 -8.97 25.00
N SER A 144 -48.71 -9.69 25.96
CA SER A 144 -49.20 -11.05 25.71
C SER A 144 -50.40 -11.05 24.75
N SER A 145 -51.33 -10.08 24.90
CA SER A 145 -52.44 -9.88 23.96
C SER A 145 -51.97 -9.52 22.54
N LEU A 146 -50.76 -8.97 22.41
CA LEU A 146 -50.10 -8.68 21.14
C LEU A 146 -49.20 -9.83 20.64
N ASN A 147 -49.18 -10.98 21.31
CA ASN A 147 -48.29 -12.11 21.03
C ASN A 147 -46.79 -11.76 21.00
N LEU A 148 -46.36 -10.82 21.85
CA LEU A 148 -44.96 -10.40 21.97
C LEU A 148 -44.22 -11.12 23.11
N ASP A 149 -42.93 -11.38 22.92
CA ASP A 149 -42.10 -12.06 23.93
C ASP A 149 -41.94 -11.23 25.21
N THR A 150 -42.32 -11.82 26.35
CA THR A 150 -42.24 -11.21 27.68
C THR A 150 -41.02 -11.65 28.49
N THR A 151 -40.13 -12.48 27.92
CA THR A 151 -38.98 -13.06 28.62
C THR A 151 -38.01 -11.99 29.13
N LYS A 152 -37.74 -10.96 28.32
CA LYS A 152 -36.89 -9.82 28.70
C LYS A 152 -37.46 -9.02 29.89
N LEU A 153 -38.79 -8.96 30.06
CA LEU A 153 -39.43 -8.27 31.21
C LEU A 153 -39.15 -9.01 32.51
N LYS A 154 -39.23 -10.34 32.51
CA LYS A 154 -38.97 -11.19 33.68
C LYS A 154 -37.53 -11.05 34.18
N ILE A 155 -36.58 -10.80 33.27
CA ILE A 155 -35.17 -10.56 33.60
C ILE A 155 -34.99 -9.20 34.28
N ILE A 156 -35.62 -8.14 33.76
CA ILE A 156 -35.50 -6.79 34.33
C ILE A 156 -36.25 -6.66 35.67
N GLU A 157 -37.39 -7.33 35.81
CA GLU A 157 -38.17 -7.39 37.05
C GLU A 157 -37.38 -8.01 38.22
N LYS A 158 -36.53 -9.00 37.95
CA LYS A 158 -35.70 -9.68 38.96
C LYS A 158 -34.35 -8.99 39.23
N ARG A 159 -34.04 -7.90 38.51
CA ARG A 159 -32.69 -7.33 38.49
C ARG A 159 -32.46 -6.39 39.68
N ALA A 160 -31.80 -6.88 40.72
CA ALA A 160 -31.60 -6.16 41.98
C ALA A 160 -30.77 -4.86 41.84
N ASP A 161 -29.81 -4.74 40.91
CA ASP A 161 -28.91 -3.58 40.83
C ASP A 161 -28.74 -3.01 39.40
N PHE A 162 -28.46 -1.70 39.31
CA PHE A 162 -27.99 -1.04 38.07
C PHE A 162 -26.48 -0.82 38.11
N ILE A 163 -25.83 -0.89 36.94
CA ILE A 163 -24.38 -0.76 36.78
C ILE A 163 -23.95 0.64 37.24
N THR A 164 -23.25 0.72 38.36
CA THR A 164 -22.71 1.96 38.93
C THR A 164 -21.46 2.41 38.17
N GLN A 165 -21.08 3.69 38.31
CA GLN A 165 -19.81 4.20 37.78
C GLN A 165 -18.63 3.35 38.26
N GLU A 166 -18.72 2.78 39.47
CA GLU A 166 -17.72 1.86 40.02
C GLU A 166 -17.67 0.51 39.28
N GLN A 167 -18.80 0.00 38.75
CA GLN A 167 -18.81 -1.16 37.86
C GLN A 167 -18.37 -0.81 36.44
N ILE A 168 -18.61 0.42 35.96
CA ILE A 168 -18.01 0.90 34.70
C ILE A 168 -16.50 1.06 34.87
N ASP A 169 -16.04 1.52 36.02
CA ASP A 169 -14.63 1.63 36.35
C ASP A 169 -14.03 0.24 36.60
N LYS A 170 -14.81 -0.73 37.09
CA LYS A 170 -14.43 -2.14 37.18
C LYS A 170 -14.38 -2.81 35.80
N ILE A 171 -15.30 -2.50 34.88
CA ILE A 171 -15.27 -2.98 33.49
C ILE A 171 -14.17 -2.26 32.71
N LYS A 172 -13.90 -0.98 32.96
CA LYS A 172 -12.74 -0.28 32.41
C LYS A 172 -11.46 -0.84 32.98
N LYS A 173 -11.43 -1.21 34.27
CA LYS A 173 -10.28 -1.87 34.90
C LYS A 173 -10.12 -3.31 34.41
N GLU A 174 -11.20 -4.03 34.14
CA GLU A 174 -11.21 -5.35 33.49
C GLU A 174 -10.82 -5.23 32.01
N LEU A 175 -11.21 -4.16 31.31
CA LEU A 175 -10.77 -3.83 29.94
C LEU A 175 -9.31 -3.39 29.94
N GLU A 176 -8.86 -2.67 30.96
CA GLU A 176 -7.46 -2.30 31.16
C GLU A 176 -6.65 -3.54 31.55
N ASP A 177 -7.23 -4.49 32.30
CA ASP A 177 -6.64 -5.79 32.63
C ASP A 177 -6.70 -6.76 31.45
N ILE A 178 -7.69 -6.67 30.56
CA ILE A 178 -7.78 -7.43 29.31
C ILE A 178 -6.86 -6.82 28.27
N LYS A 179 -6.73 -5.49 28.20
CA LYS A 179 -5.70 -4.81 27.40
C LYS A 179 -4.32 -5.11 27.95
N LYS A 180 -4.12 -5.10 29.26
CA LYS A 180 -2.90 -5.61 29.89
C LYS A 180 -2.72 -7.08 29.63
N LYS A 181 -3.76 -7.92 29.60
CA LYS A 181 -3.64 -9.35 29.27
C LYS A 181 -3.36 -9.57 27.80
N LEU A 182 -3.90 -8.75 26.90
CA LEU A 182 -3.67 -8.76 25.46
C LEU A 182 -2.30 -8.15 25.12
N GLU A 183 -1.86 -7.15 25.86
CA GLU A 183 -0.53 -6.56 25.79
C GLU A 183 0.49 -7.47 26.49
N ASN A 184 0.09 -8.21 27.52
CA ASN A 184 0.84 -9.32 28.10
C ASN A 184 0.78 -10.57 27.21
N GLU A 185 -0.23 -10.77 26.36
CA GLU A 185 -0.32 -11.86 25.37
C GLU A 185 0.50 -11.52 24.14
N LYS A 186 0.46 -10.26 23.69
CA LYS A 186 1.36 -9.69 22.69
C LYS A 186 2.79 -9.68 23.21
N ARG A 187 3.02 -9.38 24.50
CA ARG A 187 4.32 -9.60 25.17
C ARG A 187 4.65 -11.08 25.25
N ARG A 188 3.75 -11.99 25.62
CA ARG A 188 3.98 -13.46 25.60
C ARG A 188 4.22 -14.04 24.20
N ASN A 189 3.71 -13.39 23.15
CA ASN A 189 3.93 -13.75 21.74
C ASN A 189 5.14 -13.01 21.11
N THR A 190 5.64 -11.95 21.73
CA THR A 190 6.94 -11.29 21.42
C THR A 190 8.05 -11.68 22.40
N GLU A 191 7.72 -12.44 23.44
CA GLU A 191 8.64 -13.06 24.36
C GLU A 191 9.47 -14.04 23.53
N PRO A 192 10.80 -13.93 23.57
CA PRO A 192 11.65 -14.84 22.85
C PRO A 192 11.29 -16.26 23.28
N LYS A 193 11.09 -17.17 22.32
CA LYS A 193 10.89 -18.59 22.62
C LYS A 193 12.17 -19.31 22.28
N SER A 194 12.53 -20.28 23.12
CA SER A 194 13.63 -21.16 22.75
C SER A 194 13.26 -21.90 21.47
N PHE A 195 14.17 -21.94 20.51
CA PHE A 195 14.00 -22.65 19.24
C PHE A 195 15.30 -23.34 18.83
N CYS A 196 15.16 -24.41 18.06
CA CYS A 196 16.28 -25.19 17.58
C CYS A 196 16.10 -25.43 16.08
N VAL A 197 16.97 -24.82 15.28
CA VAL A 197 17.07 -25.00 13.83
C VAL A 197 18.45 -25.58 13.53
N LEU A 198 18.44 -26.85 13.16
CA LEU A 198 19.63 -27.67 12.99
C LEU A 198 20.00 -27.84 11.52
N PRO A 199 21.25 -28.23 11.21
CA PRO A 199 21.64 -28.62 9.86
C PRO A 199 20.77 -29.77 9.32
N PRO A 200 20.57 -29.87 7.98
CA PRO A 200 19.75 -30.91 7.35
C PRO A 200 20.15 -32.33 7.75
N GLN A 201 19.17 -33.23 7.92
CA GLN A 201 19.43 -34.63 8.22
C GLN A 201 19.63 -35.44 6.92
N PRO A 202 20.68 -36.27 6.82
CA PRO A 202 20.80 -37.22 5.72
C PRO A 202 19.61 -38.20 5.69
N SER A 203 19.15 -38.57 4.49
CA SER A 203 18.04 -39.52 4.31
C SER A 203 18.39 -40.97 4.72
N HIS A 204 19.68 -41.28 4.84
CA HIS A 204 20.20 -42.60 5.17
C HIS A 204 20.56 -42.68 6.66
N ASP A 205 20.65 -43.91 7.18
CA ASP A 205 21.10 -44.17 8.54
C ASP A 205 22.49 -43.56 8.79
N THR A 206 22.54 -42.65 9.75
CA THR A 206 23.79 -42.05 10.23
C THR A 206 24.20 -42.69 11.55
N MET A 207 25.49 -42.62 11.87
CA MET A 207 26.02 -43.04 13.17
C MET A 207 26.14 -41.87 14.15
N GLU A 208 25.87 -42.15 15.41
CA GLU A 208 26.16 -41.24 16.51
C GLU A 208 27.65 -41.29 16.88
N ARG A 209 28.36 -40.19 16.63
CA ARG A 209 29.78 -40.04 17.01
C ARG A 209 29.89 -39.51 18.44
N THR A 210 29.34 -40.27 19.38
CA THR A 210 29.06 -39.79 20.75
C THR A 210 30.32 -39.27 21.43
N LYS A 211 31.46 -39.95 21.26
CA LYS A 211 32.73 -39.55 21.88
C LYS A 211 33.26 -38.22 21.34
N GLU A 212 33.32 -38.03 20.02
CA GLU A 212 33.80 -36.78 19.44
C GLU A 212 32.84 -35.61 19.67
N VAL A 213 31.53 -35.87 19.69
CA VAL A 213 30.51 -34.89 20.09
C VAL A 213 30.69 -34.49 21.56
N ASP A 214 30.97 -35.44 22.45
CA ASP A 214 31.23 -35.19 23.86
C ASP A 214 32.49 -34.34 24.06
N ASP A 215 33.59 -34.70 23.39
CA ASP A 215 34.86 -33.96 23.44
C ASP A 215 34.70 -32.53 22.91
N LEU A 216 34.02 -32.35 21.77
CA LEU A 216 33.77 -31.03 21.19
C LEU A 216 32.87 -30.18 22.09
N PHE A 217 31.84 -30.79 22.67
CA PHE A 217 30.94 -30.11 23.59
C PHE A 217 31.66 -29.69 24.89
N GLN A 218 32.54 -30.54 25.44
CA GLN A 218 33.38 -30.17 26.58
C GLN A 218 34.31 -29.00 26.27
N ALA A 219 34.95 -29.00 25.10
CA ALA A 219 35.80 -27.88 24.67
C ALA A 219 35.00 -26.58 24.54
N MET A 220 33.78 -26.63 23.98
CA MET A 220 32.88 -25.48 23.92
C MET A 220 32.51 -24.96 25.32
N GLN A 221 32.20 -25.84 26.27
CA GLN A 221 31.87 -25.45 27.64
C GLN A 221 33.05 -24.81 28.37
N GLN A 222 34.25 -25.35 28.20
CA GLN A 222 35.46 -24.80 28.81
C GLN A 222 35.74 -23.38 28.28
N LEU A 223 35.71 -23.20 26.95
CA LEU A 223 35.96 -21.88 26.33
C LEU A 223 34.94 -20.82 26.78
N SER A 224 33.66 -21.21 26.84
CA SER A 224 32.59 -20.31 27.28
C SER A 224 32.73 -19.90 28.75
N THR A 225 33.29 -20.78 29.59
CA THR A 225 33.50 -20.50 31.02
C THR A 225 34.68 -19.56 31.24
N GLU A 226 35.76 -19.72 30.47
CA GLU A 226 36.95 -18.87 30.55
C GLU A 226 36.71 -17.46 29.98
N LYS A 227 35.86 -17.32 28.95
CA LYS A 227 35.58 -16.06 28.23
C LYS A 227 34.13 -15.58 28.42
N ASN A 228 33.75 -15.37 29.67
CA ASN A 228 32.37 -15.02 30.03
C ASN A 228 31.91 -13.67 29.41
N ARG A 229 30.70 -13.65 28.83
CA ARG A 229 30.07 -12.51 28.11
C ARG A 229 30.79 -12.03 26.85
N GLU A 230 31.67 -12.85 26.29
CA GLU A 230 32.33 -12.59 25.00
C GLU A 230 32.02 -13.75 24.05
N THR A 231 31.87 -13.47 22.75
CA THR A 231 31.59 -14.50 21.74
C THR A 231 32.77 -15.45 21.63
N THR A 232 32.51 -16.75 21.76
CA THR A 232 33.51 -17.80 21.55
C THR A 232 33.22 -18.57 20.27
N THR A 233 34.27 -18.93 19.54
CA THR A 233 34.12 -19.65 18.27
C THR A 233 34.84 -20.99 18.32
N VAL A 234 34.13 -22.06 18.00
CA VAL A 234 34.73 -23.38 17.78
C VAL A 234 34.70 -23.68 16.29
N TYR A 235 35.88 -23.93 15.73
CA TYR A 235 36.02 -24.33 14.34
C TYR A 235 36.10 -25.85 14.26
N LEU A 236 35.13 -26.44 13.56
CA LEU A 236 35.14 -27.85 13.18
C LEU A 236 35.59 -27.94 11.72
N SER A 237 36.89 -28.18 11.52
CA SER A 237 37.43 -28.32 10.17
C SER A 237 37.45 -29.78 9.73
N GLY A 238 37.26 -30.03 8.45
CA GLY A 238 37.33 -31.38 7.91
C GLY A 238 37.12 -31.39 6.41
N ASN A 239 37.57 -32.47 5.77
CA ASN A 239 37.34 -32.68 4.34
C ASN A 239 35.83 -32.70 4.03
N PRO A 240 35.40 -32.35 2.81
CA PRO A 240 34.04 -32.64 2.33
C PRO A 240 33.59 -34.06 2.70
N GLY A 241 32.33 -34.22 3.12
CA GLY A 241 31.79 -35.55 3.46
C GLY A 241 32.25 -36.16 4.80
N SER A 242 33.10 -35.45 5.58
CA SER A 242 33.62 -35.92 6.87
C SER A 242 32.61 -35.99 8.03
N GLY A 243 31.33 -35.67 7.78
CA GLY A 243 30.28 -35.66 8.79
C GLY A 243 30.23 -34.39 9.65
N LYS A 244 30.85 -33.27 9.23
CA LYS A 244 30.83 -32.00 10.00
C LYS A 244 29.42 -31.53 10.34
N SER A 245 28.51 -31.47 9.36
CA SER A 245 27.14 -30.99 9.55
C SER A 245 26.34 -31.92 10.46
N VAL A 246 26.59 -33.24 10.40
CA VAL A 246 25.96 -34.24 11.29
C VAL A 246 26.46 -34.08 12.72
N MET A 247 27.77 -33.89 12.90
CA MET A 247 28.36 -33.64 14.22
C MET A 247 27.90 -32.29 14.79
N ALA A 248 27.86 -31.23 13.97
CA ALA A 248 27.34 -29.93 14.38
C ALA A 248 25.86 -29.99 14.75
N ARG A 249 25.07 -30.81 14.04
CA ARG A 249 23.69 -31.12 14.41
C ARG A 249 23.59 -31.81 15.77
N GLN A 250 24.35 -32.88 16.00
CA GLN A 250 24.35 -33.62 17.27
C GLN A 250 24.80 -32.72 18.44
N VAL A 251 25.79 -31.87 18.21
CA VAL A 251 26.25 -30.86 19.18
C VAL A 251 25.17 -29.81 19.43
N GLY A 252 24.45 -29.38 18.39
CA GLY A 252 23.31 -28.47 18.52
C GLY A 252 22.15 -29.07 19.30
N GLU A 253 21.80 -30.33 19.03
CA GLU A 253 20.79 -31.10 19.79
C GLU A 253 21.21 -31.19 21.26
N LYS A 254 22.44 -31.64 21.52
CA LYS A 254 23.00 -31.72 22.86
C LYS A 254 23.07 -30.35 23.57
N TYR A 255 23.47 -29.30 22.87
CA TYR A 255 23.51 -27.93 23.41
C TYR A 255 22.12 -27.47 23.83
N TYR A 256 21.12 -27.68 22.97
CA TYR A 256 19.75 -27.31 23.26
C TYR A 256 19.19 -28.10 24.45
N ASP A 257 19.51 -29.38 24.55
CA ASP A 257 19.00 -30.31 25.57
C ASP A 257 19.80 -30.32 26.90
N SER A 258 20.98 -29.71 26.95
CA SER A 258 21.96 -29.84 28.07
C SER A 258 21.58 -29.26 29.44
N ASP A 259 20.39 -28.67 29.63
CA ASP A 259 20.01 -28.08 30.93
C ASP A 259 18.49 -27.96 31.09
N ASP A 260 17.91 -28.66 32.07
CA ASP A 260 16.47 -28.88 32.29
C ASP A 260 15.73 -27.70 32.95
N SER A 261 16.43 -26.59 33.23
CA SER A 261 15.80 -25.40 33.81
C SER A 261 14.92 -24.67 32.78
N LYS A 262 13.60 -24.68 33.00
CA LYS A 262 12.58 -24.09 32.11
C LYS A 262 12.66 -22.56 31.95
N GLU A 263 13.58 -21.87 32.61
CA GLU A 263 13.64 -20.40 32.71
C GLU A 263 14.75 -19.74 31.87
N ILE A 264 15.59 -20.50 31.16
CA ILE A 264 16.69 -19.95 30.35
C ILE A 264 16.30 -19.89 28.86
N LEU A 265 16.19 -18.68 28.31
CA LEU A 265 15.95 -18.44 26.88
C LEU A 265 17.19 -18.80 26.06
N ARG A 266 17.07 -19.85 25.25
CA ARG A 266 18.16 -20.37 24.42
C ARG A 266 17.76 -20.63 22.98
N PHE A 267 18.67 -20.44 22.03
CA PHE A 267 18.42 -20.92 20.66
C PHE A 267 19.64 -21.60 20.05
N VAL A 268 19.35 -22.50 19.11
CA VAL A 268 20.32 -23.00 18.13
C VAL A 268 19.82 -22.59 16.75
N MET A 269 20.65 -21.90 15.99
CA MET A 269 20.33 -21.47 14.62
C MET A 269 21.43 -21.90 13.67
N THR A 270 21.05 -22.49 12.54
CA THR A 270 22.00 -22.85 11.47
C THR A 270 22.00 -21.79 10.37
N LEU A 271 23.17 -21.23 10.07
CA LEU A 271 23.42 -20.37 8.92
C LEU A 271 24.18 -21.17 7.85
N ASN A 272 23.57 -21.39 6.70
CA ASN A 272 24.22 -22.09 5.59
C ASN A 272 25.10 -21.12 4.80
N ALA A 273 26.41 -21.17 5.01
CA ALA A 273 27.41 -20.31 4.39
C ALA A 273 28.05 -20.92 3.13
N ALA A 274 27.33 -21.84 2.45
CA ALA A 274 27.81 -22.43 1.19
C ALA A 274 27.95 -21.40 0.05
N THR A 275 27.05 -20.41 0.00
CA THR A 275 27.04 -19.29 -0.96
C THR A 275 26.44 -18.05 -0.30
N LEU A 276 26.61 -16.88 -0.93
CA LEU A 276 25.94 -15.64 -0.48
C LEU A 276 24.41 -15.77 -0.49
N ASP A 277 23.83 -16.46 -1.46
CA ASP A 277 22.39 -16.71 -1.50
C ASP A 277 21.92 -17.60 -0.34
N ALA A 278 22.70 -18.63 -0.02
CA ALA A 278 22.36 -19.55 1.08
C ALA A 278 22.41 -18.83 2.44
N ILE A 279 23.40 -17.96 2.66
CA ILE A 279 23.51 -17.22 3.93
C ILE A 279 22.43 -16.15 4.03
N LEU A 280 22.06 -15.51 2.91
CA LEU A 280 20.94 -14.56 2.84
C LEU A 280 19.63 -15.24 3.23
N ASN A 281 19.29 -16.37 2.60
CA ASN A 281 18.10 -17.16 2.93
C ASN A 281 18.11 -17.65 4.38
N SER A 282 19.29 -18.02 4.90
CA SER A 282 19.42 -18.42 6.31
C SER A 282 19.15 -17.26 7.26
N TYR A 283 19.58 -16.04 6.92
CA TYR A 283 19.32 -14.83 7.70
C TYR A 283 17.87 -14.37 7.64
N VAL A 284 17.18 -14.59 6.52
CA VAL A 284 15.73 -14.39 6.40
C VAL A 284 15.00 -15.29 7.40
N MET A 285 15.26 -16.60 7.35
CA MET A 285 14.68 -17.55 8.29
C MET A 285 15.08 -17.25 9.74
N PHE A 286 16.33 -16.82 9.97
CA PHE A 286 16.78 -16.46 11.32
C PHE A 286 16.00 -15.27 11.87
N ALA A 287 15.84 -14.23 11.06
CA ALA A 287 15.09 -13.04 11.40
C ALA A 287 13.61 -13.39 11.67
N GLU A 288 13.00 -14.26 10.86
CA GLU A 288 11.63 -14.76 11.11
C GLU A 288 11.53 -15.52 12.44
N ARG A 289 12.48 -16.42 12.74
CA ARG A 289 12.51 -17.19 14.00
C ARG A 289 12.78 -16.34 15.23
N LEU A 290 13.51 -15.24 15.08
CA LEU A 290 13.72 -14.23 16.10
C LEU A 290 12.51 -13.28 16.25
N ASN A 291 11.43 -13.49 15.50
CA ASN A 291 10.25 -12.62 15.41
C ASN A 291 10.60 -11.18 15.02
N CYS A 292 11.56 -11.01 14.10
CA CYS A 292 11.80 -9.73 13.44
C CYS A 292 10.62 -9.39 12.52
N TYR A 293 10.39 -8.10 12.27
CA TYR A 293 9.28 -7.63 11.44
C TYR A 293 9.42 -8.12 9.99
N GLN A 294 8.38 -8.80 9.49
CA GLN A 294 8.35 -9.42 8.16
C GLN A 294 8.57 -8.42 7.01
N ASP A 295 8.13 -7.18 7.19
CA ASP A 295 8.25 -6.13 6.20
C ASP A 295 9.72 -5.68 6.03
N CYS A 296 10.48 -5.60 7.13
CA CYS A 296 11.91 -5.29 7.09
C CYS A 296 12.68 -6.40 6.37
N ILE A 297 12.34 -7.66 6.66
CA ILE A 297 12.96 -8.83 6.02
C ILE A 297 12.70 -8.80 4.52
N THR A 298 11.43 -8.59 4.13
CA THR A 298 11.03 -8.55 2.72
C THR A 298 11.69 -7.39 1.98
N SER A 299 11.66 -6.18 2.55
CA SER A 299 12.29 -4.98 1.96
C SER A 299 13.79 -5.14 1.74
N ILE A 300 14.51 -5.80 2.66
CA ILE A 300 15.96 -6.03 2.49
C ILE A 300 16.18 -7.04 1.35
N THR A 301 15.39 -8.12 1.30
CA THR A 301 15.59 -9.21 0.32
C THR A 301 15.17 -8.87 -1.12
N THR A 302 14.24 -7.94 -1.32
CA THR A 302 13.72 -7.59 -2.66
C THR A 302 14.39 -6.35 -3.27
N SER A 303 15.26 -5.67 -2.52
CA SER A 303 15.96 -4.47 -2.99
C SER A 303 16.97 -4.79 -4.10
N LYS A 304 16.87 -4.10 -5.24
CA LYS A 304 17.82 -4.20 -6.36
C LYS A 304 19.05 -3.30 -6.19
N ASP A 305 18.98 -2.34 -5.27
CA ASP A 305 20.06 -1.39 -5.00
C ASP A 305 21.10 -1.94 -4.02
N LEU A 306 20.72 -2.97 -3.24
CA LEU A 306 21.62 -3.62 -2.30
C LEU A 306 22.30 -4.81 -2.98
N SER A 307 23.62 -4.85 -2.89
CA SER A 307 24.38 -6.08 -3.14
C SER A 307 23.96 -7.16 -2.14
N LYS A 308 24.15 -8.44 -2.48
CA LYS A 308 23.76 -9.55 -1.59
C LYS A 308 24.49 -9.46 -0.25
N GLU A 309 25.73 -9.03 -0.29
CA GLU A 309 26.59 -8.76 0.85
C GLU A 309 25.97 -7.72 1.79
N GLU A 310 25.46 -6.61 1.25
CA GLU A 310 24.78 -5.58 2.04
C GLU A 310 23.44 -6.06 2.60
N GLN A 311 22.68 -6.86 1.83
CA GLN A 311 21.43 -7.45 2.30
C GLN A 311 21.66 -8.37 3.52
N ILE A 312 22.70 -9.22 3.46
CA ILE A 312 23.09 -10.11 4.56
C ILE A 312 23.48 -9.29 5.79
N LEU A 313 24.31 -8.25 5.63
CA LEU A 313 24.76 -7.41 6.74
C LEU A 313 23.60 -6.65 7.40
N GLN A 314 22.62 -6.19 6.63
CA GLN A 314 21.44 -5.52 7.17
C GLN A 314 20.51 -6.50 7.92
N LEU A 315 20.28 -7.70 7.39
CA LEU A 315 19.51 -8.73 8.09
C LEU A 315 20.22 -9.21 9.36
N ARG A 316 21.54 -9.33 9.32
CA ARG A 316 22.36 -9.61 10.51
C ARG A 316 22.16 -8.52 11.56
N ALA A 317 22.28 -7.25 11.20
CA ALA A 317 22.08 -6.14 12.14
C ALA A 317 20.67 -6.13 12.76
N LEU A 318 19.66 -6.58 11.99
CA LEU A 318 18.30 -6.76 12.48
C LEU A 318 18.19 -7.92 13.49
N ALA A 319 18.81 -9.06 13.17
CA ALA A 319 18.86 -10.24 14.02
C ALA A 319 19.64 -9.99 15.32
N ASP A 320 20.81 -9.34 15.25
CA ASP A 320 21.69 -9.05 16.39
C ASP A 320 20.97 -8.28 17.50
N LYS A 321 20.04 -7.37 17.15
CA LYS A 321 19.20 -6.66 18.14
C LYS A 321 18.34 -7.61 18.96
N GLN A 322 17.81 -8.68 18.36
CA GLN A 322 16.96 -9.66 19.04
C GLN A 322 17.75 -10.74 19.77
N VAL A 323 18.95 -11.10 19.26
CA VAL A 323 19.85 -12.07 19.90
C VAL A 323 20.22 -11.64 21.32
N THR A 324 20.30 -10.34 21.61
CA THR A 324 20.59 -9.82 22.96
C THR A 324 19.60 -10.26 24.05
N LYS A 325 18.39 -10.71 23.66
CA LYS A 325 17.35 -11.17 24.59
C LYS A 325 17.56 -12.61 25.09
N TYR A 326 18.51 -13.34 24.52
CA TYR A 326 18.81 -14.74 24.87
C TYR A 326 20.03 -14.82 25.79
N SER A 327 19.92 -15.58 26.88
CA SER A 327 20.98 -15.74 27.86
C SER A 327 22.03 -16.78 27.46
N SER A 328 21.68 -17.67 26.53
CA SER A 328 22.58 -18.66 25.94
C SER A 328 22.19 -18.87 24.48
N TRP A 329 23.15 -18.88 23.55
CA TRP A 329 22.82 -19.12 22.16
C TRP A 329 23.99 -19.74 21.40
N LEU A 330 23.64 -20.56 20.40
CA LEU A 330 24.58 -21.21 19.50
C LEU A 330 24.20 -20.91 18.06
N ILE A 331 25.10 -20.27 17.31
CA ILE A 331 24.98 -20.14 15.87
C ILE A 331 25.90 -21.17 15.22
N ILE A 332 25.31 -22.11 14.48
CA ILE A 332 26.03 -23.08 13.68
C ILE A 332 26.19 -22.48 12.28
N VAL A 333 27.41 -22.09 11.90
CA VAL A 333 27.69 -21.63 10.55
C VAL A 333 28.18 -22.83 9.75
N ASP A 334 27.29 -23.41 8.94
CA ASP A 334 27.55 -24.64 8.21
C ASP A 334 28.04 -24.37 6.78
N ASN A 335 28.85 -25.28 6.23
CA ASN A 335 29.36 -25.25 4.85
C ASN A 335 30.27 -24.07 4.48
N VAL A 336 31.09 -23.55 5.40
CA VAL A 336 32.04 -22.46 5.10
C VAL A 336 33.19 -22.98 4.23
N VAL A 337 33.27 -22.51 2.99
CA VAL A 337 34.33 -22.88 2.02
C VAL A 337 35.51 -21.92 2.06
N ASP A 338 35.26 -20.61 2.20
CA ASP A 338 36.28 -19.57 2.29
C ASP A 338 36.07 -18.75 3.57
N LEU A 339 36.91 -19.01 4.58
CA LEU A 339 36.78 -18.37 5.88
C LEU A 339 37.08 -16.87 5.80
N LYS A 340 37.99 -16.43 4.94
CA LYS A 340 38.36 -15.01 4.82
C LYS A 340 37.22 -14.20 4.24
N SER A 341 36.57 -14.69 3.19
CA SER A 341 35.51 -13.95 2.51
C SER A 341 34.17 -13.97 3.25
N PHE A 342 33.87 -15.04 3.99
CA PHE A 342 32.58 -15.21 4.64
C PHE A 342 32.55 -14.83 6.12
N SER A 343 33.70 -14.82 6.82
CA SER A 343 33.74 -14.54 8.26
C SER A 343 33.04 -13.24 8.67
N GLN A 344 33.08 -12.21 7.81
CA GLN A 344 32.40 -10.93 8.04
C GLN A 344 30.88 -11.01 8.24
N TYR A 345 30.22 -12.11 7.85
CA TYR A 345 28.76 -12.22 7.88
C TYR A 345 28.20 -12.78 9.18
N TRP A 346 29.02 -13.12 10.18
CA TRP A 346 28.56 -13.52 11.51
C TRP A 346 29.35 -12.83 12.62
N GLN A 347 28.91 -12.96 13.88
CA GLN A 347 29.57 -12.34 15.04
C GLN A 347 31.02 -12.81 15.19
N GLN A 348 31.96 -11.90 15.41
CA GLN A 348 33.38 -12.26 15.55
C GLN A 348 33.72 -12.73 16.96
N SER A 349 34.72 -13.60 17.06
CA SER A 349 35.29 -14.02 18.34
C SER A 349 35.77 -12.82 19.16
N GLY A 350 35.38 -12.73 20.43
CA GLY A 350 35.73 -11.64 21.33
C GLY A 350 34.80 -10.41 21.28
N GLU A 351 33.75 -10.41 20.45
CA GLU A 351 32.67 -9.41 20.55
C GLU A 351 31.92 -9.55 21.89
N LYS A 352 31.51 -8.42 22.49
CA LYS A 352 30.74 -8.43 23.75
C LYS A 352 29.31 -8.89 23.48
N THR A 353 28.81 -9.82 24.29
CA THR A 353 27.43 -10.32 24.18
C THR A 353 26.72 -10.29 25.52
N SER A 354 25.38 -10.27 25.51
CA SER A 354 24.57 -10.25 26.74
C SER A 354 24.46 -11.63 27.42
N GLY A 355 25.04 -12.69 26.85
CA GLY A 355 24.88 -14.08 27.31
C GLY A 355 26.07 -14.99 26.99
N LYS A 356 25.87 -16.31 27.05
CA LYS A 356 26.84 -17.32 26.59
C LYS A 356 26.71 -17.51 25.08
N GLY A 357 27.34 -16.60 24.33
CA GLY A 357 27.35 -16.63 22.87
C GLY A 357 28.42 -17.54 22.30
N GLN A 358 27.99 -18.56 21.56
CA GLN A 358 28.91 -19.50 20.92
C GLN A 358 28.63 -19.62 19.43
N ILE A 359 29.69 -19.77 18.66
CA ILE A 359 29.62 -20.00 17.21
C ILE A 359 30.33 -21.31 16.92
N LEU A 360 29.64 -22.24 16.26
CA LEU A 360 30.23 -23.46 15.75
C LEU A 360 30.34 -23.33 14.24
N VAL A 361 31.55 -23.16 13.73
CA VAL A 361 31.80 -23.01 12.30
C VAL A 361 32.26 -24.34 11.72
N THR A 362 31.51 -24.90 10.77
CA THR A 362 31.99 -26.03 9.98
C THR A 362 32.70 -25.50 8.73
N THR A 363 33.95 -25.92 8.53
CA THR A 363 34.75 -25.38 7.42
C THR A 363 35.64 -26.43 6.77
N GLN A 364 36.02 -26.15 5.52
CA GLN A 364 37.06 -26.89 4.80
C GLN A 364 38.40 -26.11 4.80
N ASP A 365 38.37 -24.80 5.09
CA ASP A 365 39.51 -23.89 5.04
C ASP A 365 40.27 -23.86 6.38
N SER A 366 40.82 -25.02 6.76
CA SER A 366 41.62 -25.12 7.98
C SER A 366 42.82 -24.16 8.06
N PRO A 367 43.54 -23.82 6.96
CA PRO A 367 44.69 -22.92 7.04
C PRO A 367 44.33 -21.47 7.37
N SER A 368 43.12 -21.01 7.06
CA SER A 368 42.67 -19.65 7.35
C SER A 368 42.11 -19.47 8.77
N ILE A 369 42.09 -20.54 9.59
CA ILE A 369 41.62 -20.45 10.97
C ILE A 369 42.65 -19.67 11.80
N SER A 370 42.22 -18.52 12.32
CA SER A 370 43.03 -17.71 13.24
C SER A 370 42.93 -18.27 14.66
N VAL A 371 44.05 -18.76 15.20
CA VAL A 371 44.13 -19.26 16.57
C VAL A 371 44.27 -18.06 17.52
N SER A 372 43.23 -17.82 18.32
CA SER A 372 43.21 -16.80 19.36
C SER A 372 42.75 -17.43 20.68
N SER A 373 42.88 -16.71 21.81
CA SER A 373 42.37 -17.21 23.10
C SER A 373 40.84 -17.37 23.15
N TYR A 374 40.12 -16.94 22.10
CA TYR A 374 38.67 -17.02 21.96
C TYR A 374 38.21 -18.12 21.00
N CYS A 375 39.16 -18.82 20.39
CA CYS A 375 38.91 -19.82 19.37
C CYS A 375 39.43 -21.19 19.82
N HIS A 376 38.64 -22.25 19.58
CA HIS A 376 39.11 -23.63 19.67
C HIS A 376 38.97 -24.29 18.30
N HIS A 377 39.92 -25.13 17.92
CA HIS A 377 39.93 -25.77 16.60
C HIS A 377 40.02 -27.28 16.77
N ILE A 378 39.04 -27.98 16.20
CA ILE A 378 39.00 -29.44 16.12
C ILE A 378 39.00 -29.82 14.65
N SER A 379 39.91 -30.72 14.29
CA SER A 379 40.00 -31.26 12.94
C SER A 379 39.48 -32.69 12.92
N ILE A 380 38.43 -32.94 12.14
CA ILE A 380 37.91 -34.28 11.85
C ILE A 380 38.33 -34.77 10.47
N SER A 381 39.41 -34.20 9.91
CA SER A 381 39.96 -34.58 8.60
C SER A 381 40.42 -36.03 8.52
N SER A 382 40.68 -36.68 9.67
CA SER A 382 41.01 -38.10 9.79
C SER A 382 39.82 -39.05 9.63
N GLY A 383 38.58 -38.53 9.56
CA GLY A 383 37.37 -39.35 9.39
C GLY A 383 36.82 -39.92 10.70
N MET A 384 36.04 -41.00 10.60
CA MET A 384 35.46 -41.77 11.72
C MET A 384 36.53 -42.65 12.39
N THR A 385 36.26 -43.09 13.62
CA THR A 385 37.10 -44.12 14.26
C THR A 385 36.99 -45.46 13.51
N GLU A 386 38.00 -46.33 13.64
CA GLU A 386 38.01 -47.62 12.94
C GLU A 386 36.74 -48.46 13.25
N ASN A 387 36.29 -48.47 14.51
CA ASN A 387 35.12 -49.23 14.95
C ASN A 387 33.82 -48.66 14.36
N ASP A 388 33.62 -47.34 14.45
CA ASP A 388 32.40 -46.69 13.94
C ASP A 388 32.32 -46.80 12.42
N ALA A 389 33.46 -46.74 11.71
CA ALA A 389 33.51 -46.90 10.27
C ALA A 389 33.08 -48.32 9.84
N ILE A 390 33.60 -49.36 10.51
CA ILE A 390 33.23 -50.75 10.23
C ILE A 390 31.74 -50.97 10.52
N GLU A 391 31.26 -50.49 11.65
CA GLU A 391 29.87 -50.68 12.04
C GLU A 391 28.91 -49.88 11.13
N LEU A 392 29.31 -48.70 10.62
CA LEU A 392 28.54 -47.96 9.61
C LEU A 392 28.46 -48.73 8.29
N LEU A 393 29.60 -49.29 7.83
CA LEU A 393 29.62 -50.14 6.64
C LEU A 393 28.68 -51.34 6.83
N CYS A 394 28.76 -52.05 7.97
CA CYS A 394 27.90 -53.19 8.27
C CYS A 394 26.43 -52.83 8.28
N LYS A 395 26.08 -51.73 8.97
CA LYS A 395 24.69 -51.29 9.13
C LYS A 395 24.07 -50.89 7.80
N VAL A 396 24.80 -50.16 6.97
CA VAL A 396 24.27 -49.68 5.67
C VAL A 396 24.30 -50.78 4.61
N SER A 397 25.27 -51.69 4.64
CA SER A 397 25.40 -52.77 3.66
C SER A 397 24.63 -54.05 3.99
N ASP A 398 24.09 -54.19 5.21
CA ASP A 398 23.55 -55.44 5.77
C ASP A 398 24.51 -56.65 5.63
N TYR A 399 25.82 -56.40 5.76
CA TYR A 399 26.84 -57.41 5.56
C TYR A 399 28.09 -57.14 6.40
N ARG A 400 28.54 -58.17 7.13
CA ARG A 400 29.76 -58.16 7.93
C ARG A 400 30.66 -59.30 7.47
N ASP A 401 31.96 -59.02 7.39
CA ASP A 401 32.99 -60.01 7.10
C ASP A 401 33.46 -60.70 8.39
N ASP A 402 33.94 -61.93 8.31
CA ASP A 402 34.23 -62.76 9.50
C ASP A 402 35.37 -62.16 10.35
N ASP A 403 36.40 -61.59 9.71
CA ASP A 403 37.59 -61.01 10.37
C ASP A 403 37.65 -59.48 10.35
N ASN A 404 36.69 -58.80 9.70
CA ASN A 404 36.67 -57.34 9.46
C ASN A 404 37.91 -56.72 8.77
N ASP A 405 38.93 -57.50 8.39
CA ASP A 405 40.20 -56.99 7.84
C ASP A 405 40.01 -56.25 6.50
N ASP A 406 39.25 -56.82 5.56
CA ASP A 406 38.99 -56.16 4.29
C ASP A 406 38.05 -54.96 4.42
N MET A 407 37.11 -54.99 5.39
CA MET A 407 36.29 -53.82 5.73
C MET A 407 37.15 -52.67 6.22
N LEU A 408 38.15 -52.96 7.06
CA LEU A 408 39.09 -51.97 7.56
C LEU A 408 39.98 -51.40 6.44
N LYS A 409 40.42 -52.23 5.48
CA LYS A 409 41.14 -51.75 4.29
C LYS A 409 40.28 -50.83 3.43
N VAL A 410 39.01 -51.17 3.20
CA VAL A 410 38.04 -50.31 2.50
C VAL A 410 37.85 -48.99 3.27
N SER A 411 37.69 -49.04 4.59
CA SER A 411 37.56 -47.83 5.40
C SER A 411 38.80 -46.94 5.31
N ARG A 412 40.01 -47.52 5.33
CA ARG A 412 41.27 -46.79 5.11
C ARG A 412 41.34 -46.17 3.73
N ALA A 413 40.98 -46.92 2.68
CA ALA A 413 40.98 -46.41 1.32
C ALA A 413 40.00 -45.23 1.12
N LEU A 414 38.91 -45.21 1.89
CA LEU A 414 37.91 -44.15 1.92
C LEU A 414 38.21 -43.03 2.93
N ASP A 415 39.43 -43.00 3.49
CA ASP A 415 39.88 -42.04 4.52
C ASP A 415 38.92 -41.94 5.71
N PHE A 416 38.22 -43.04 6.02
CA PHE A 416 37.19 -43.12 7.06
C PHE A 416 36.09 -42.04 6.93
N GLN A 417 35.83 -41.52 5.73
CA GLN A 417 34.87 -40.43 5.53
C GLN A 417 33.41 -40.96 5.51
N PRO A 418 32.51 -40.49 6.39
CA PRO A 418 31.14 -41.01 6.52
C PRO A 418 30.37 -41.07 5.21
N LEU A 419 30.37 -39.99 4.40
CA LEU A 419 29.61 -39.98 3.14
C LEU A 419 30.18 -40.97 2.12
N ALA A 420 31.50 -41.12 2.07
CA ALA A 420 32.17 -42.08 1.20
C ALA A 420 31.94 -43.52 1.65
N LEU A 421 31.99 -43.78 2.97
CA LEU A 421 31.66 -45.07 3.59
C LEU A 421 30.20 -45.46 3.31
N SER A 422 29.24 -44.58 3.59
CA SER A 422 27.81 -44.83 3.32
C SER A 422 27.56 -45.08 1.83
N SER A 423 28.14 -44.25 0.94
CA SER A 423 28.01 -44.42 -0.51
C SER A 423 28.57 -45.76 -0.98
N THR A 424 29.74 -46.17 -0.47
CA THR A 424 30.35 -47.47 -0.78
C THR A 424 29.57 -48.63 -0.17
N ALA A 425 29.01 -48.49 1.03
CA ALA A 425 28.17 -49.51 1.66
C ALA A 425 26.86 -49.72 0.89
N VAL A 426 26.24 -48.65 0.40
CA VAL A 426 25.07 -48.73 -0.48
C VAL A 426 25.43 -49.42 -1.79
N TYR A 427 26.58 -49.08 -2.39
CA TYR A 427 27.12 -49.79 -3.55
C TYR A 427 27.28 -51.28 -3.24
N MET A 428 27.92 -51.63 -2.14
CA MET A 428 28.16 -53.00 -1.69
C MET A 428 26.85 -53.79 -1.51
N ARG A 429 25.85 -53.20 -0.84
CA ARG A 429 24.50 -53.78 -0.72
C ARG A 429 23.91 -54.09 -2.09
N SER A 430 23.98 -53.13 -3.00
CA SER A 430 23.39 -53.22 -4.35
C SER A 430 24.10 -54.19 -5.29
N VAL A 431 25.39 -54.49 -5.04
CA VAL A 431 26.14 -55.47 -5.83
C VAL A 431 25.89 -56.88 -5.28
N ARG A 432 25.83 -57.02 -3.95
CA ARG A 432 25.59 -58.31 -3.28
C ARG A 432 24.17 -58.85 -3.45
N THR A 433 23.19 -58.01 -3.76
CA THR A 433 21.86 -58.47 -4.21
C THR A 433 21.93 -59.27 -5.50
N VAL A 434 22.89 -58.97 -6.39
CA VAL A 434 23.08 -59.65 -7.68
C VAL A 434 24.14 -60.75 -7.58
N ASN A 435 25.22 -60.51 -6.85
CA ASN A 435 26.31 -61.46 -6.63
C ASN A 435 26.60 -61.62 -5.13
N LYS A 436 25.97 -62.61 -4.49
CA LYS A 436 26.14 -62.89 -3.05
C LYS A 436 27.58 -63.24 -2.64
N GLN A 437 28.45 -63.61 -3.59
CA GLN A 437 29.86 -63.92 -3.32
C GLN A 437 30.77 -62.68 -3.37
N TYR A 438 30.25 -61.51 -3.77
CA TYR A 438 31.07 -60.31 -3.94
C TYR A 438 31.60 -59.78 -2.61
N SER A 439 32.92 -59.79 -2.38
CA SER A 439 33.54 -59.47 -1.08
C SER A 439 33.99 -58.02 -0.95
N TRP A 440 34.31 -57.60 0.28
CA TRP A 440 34.89 -56.26 0.52
C TRP A 440 36.24 -56.07 -0.17
N HIS A 441 37.02 -57.14 -0.36
CA HIS A 441 38.24 -57.13 -1.17
C HIS A 441 37.99 -56.67 -2.62
N GLN A 442 36.94 -57.22 -3.26
CA GLN A 442 36.58 -56.84 -4.63
C GLN A 442 36.01 -55.43 -4.70
N CYS A 443 35.35 -54.97 -3.63
CA CYS A 443 34.87 -53.59 -3.50
C CYS A 443 36.04 -52.60 -3.41
N LEU A 444 37.09 -52.94 -2.65
CA LEU A 444 38.30 -52.15 -2.52
C LEU A 444 38.98 -51.93 -3.88
N GLU A 445 39.20 -52.99 -4.66
CA GLU A 445 39.80 -52.90 -6.00
C GLU A 445 39.02 -51.93 -6.92
N GLN A 446 37.69 -51.97 -6.84
CA GLN A 446 36.84 -51.14 -7.68
C GLN A 446 36.85 -49.66 -7.26
N VAL A 447 36.90 -49.38 -5.96
CA VAL A 447 37.06 -48.02 -5.40
C VAL A 447 38.41 -47.43 -5.82
N GLU A 448 39.49 -48.21 -5.71
CA GLU A 448 40.84 -47.78 -6.11
C GLU A 448 40.95 -47.53 -7.61
N LYS A 449 40.31 -48.37 -8.44
CA LYS A 449 40.29 -48.21 -9.91
C LYS A 449 39.57 -46.94 -10.36
N GLU A 450 38.38 -46.63 -9.83
CA GLU A 450 37.67 -45.39 -10.19
C GLU A 450 38.36 -44.15 -9.61
N ARG A 451 39.03 -44.28 -8.47
CA ARG A 451 39.91 -43.23 -7.95
C ARG A 451 41.03 -42.92 -8.94
N GLU A 452 41.77 -43.91 -9.44
CA GLU A 452 42.83 -43.72 -10.42
C GLU A 452 42.31 -43.08 -11.73
N ARG A 453 41.10 -43.49 -12.17
CA ARG A 453 40.43 -42.91 -13.35
C ARG A 453 40.12 -41.42 -13.17
N LEU A 454 39.61 -41.03 -11.99
CA LEU A 454 39.24 -39.65 -11.69
C LEU A 454 40.48 -38.78 -11.38
N GLU A 455 41.54 -39.36 -10.80
CA GLU A 455 42.82 -38.68 -10.58
C GLU A 455 43.41 -38.14 -11.89
N LYS A 456 43.35 -38.92 -12.99
CA LYS A 456 43.78 -38.46 -14.33
C LYS A 456 42.96 -37.29 -14.89
N VAL A 457 41.71 -37.09 -14.44
CA VAL A 457 40.81 -36.03 -14.91
C VAL A 457 40.94 -34.76 -14.08
N TYR A 458 41.23 -34.89 -12.77
CA TYR A 458 41.24 -33.78 -11.82
C TYR A 458 42.64 -33.23 -11.46
N GLU A 459 43.71 -33.76 -12.04
CA GLU A 459 45.10 -33.26 -11.93
C GLU A 459 45.29 -31.77 -12.33
N ARG A 460 44.26 -31.09 -12.87
CA ARG A 460 44.39 -29.71 -13.38
C ARG A 460 43.48 -28.65 -12.75
N THR A 461 42.60 -28.95 -11.79
CA THR A 461 41.55 -27.97 -11.42
C THR A 461 41.13 -27.83 -9.94
N SER A 462 41.53 -28.67 -8.98
CA SER A 462 41.16 -28.43 -7.57
C SER A 462 42.12 -29.04 -6.56
N LEU A 463 42.63 -28.20 -5.64
CA LEU A 463 43.58 -28.59 -4.57
C LEU A 463 42.89 -29.01 -3.26
N THR A 464 41.56 -28.94 -3.16
CA THR A 464 40.83 -29.04 -1.87
C THR A 464 39.77 -30.14 -1.80
N TYR A 465 39.47 -30.84 -2.90
CA TYR A 465 38.61 -32.03 -2.87
C TYR A 465 39.46 -33.29 -2.92
N LYS A 466 39.43 -34.10 -1.85
CA LYS A 466 40.02 -35.45 -1.89
C LYS A 466 39.28 -36.28 -2.95
N THR A 467 40.00 -36.68 -4.00
CA THR A 467 39.54 -37.46 -5.16
C THR A 467 38.75 -38.71 -4.76
N THR A 468 39.06 -39.30 -3.61
CA THR A 468 38.39 -40.46 -3.02
C THR A 468 36.90 -40.28 -2.76
N MET A 469 36.44 -39.14 -2.23
CA MET A 469 35.02 -38.93 -1.93
C MET A 469 34.21 -38.72 -3.21
N THR A 470 34.74 -37.93 -4.16
CA THR A 470 34.14 -37.76 -5.48
C THR A 470 34.09 -39.10 -6.24
N ALA A 471 35.09 -39.99 -6.06
CA ALA A 471 35.09 -41.34 -6.61
C ALA A 471 34.01 -42.23 -6.00
N ALA A 472 33.88 -42.24 -4.66
CA ALA A 472 32.83 -43.00 -3.97
C ALA A 472 31.41 -42.51 -4.34
N VAL A 473 31.19 -41.19 -4.38
CA VAL A 473 29.92 -40.59 -4.81
C VAL A 473 29.65 -40.89 -6.29
N ASN A 474 30.66 -40.82 -7.17
CA ASN A 474 30.48 -41.19 -8.58
C ASN A 474 30.20 -42.68 -8.77
N LEU A 475 30.83 -43.57 -8.00
CA LEU A 475 30.54 -45.01 -8.01
C LEU A 475 29.10 -45.30 -7.57
N ALA A 476 28.67 -44.69 -6.46
CA ALA A 476 27.30 -44.80 -5.98
C ALA A 476 26.32 -44.20 -7.00
N LEU A 477 26.61 -43.02 -7.56
CA LEU A 477 25.81 -42.37 -8.58
C LEU A 477 25.72 -43.23 -9.85
N GLN A 478 26.83 -43.78 -10.35
CA GLN A 478 26.84 -44.67 -11.52
C GLN A 478 25.99 -45.93 -11.29
N ARG A 479 25.98 -46.45 -10.06
CA ARG A 479 25.20 -47.63 -9.71
C ARG A 479 23.73 -47.32 -9.51
N GLU A 480 23.40 -46.26 -8.78
CA GLU A 480 22.02 -45.77 -8.60
C GLU A 480 21.42 -45.29 -9.91
N MET A 481 22.20 -44.76 -10.85
CA MET A 481 21.72 -44.41 -12.20
C MET A 481 21.39 -45.64 -13.08
N ASN A 482 21.67 -46.87 -12.64
CA ASN A 482 21.14 -48.06 -13.31
C ASN A 482 19.66 -48.32 -12.93
N ASP A 483 19.21 -47.73 -11.83
CA ASP A 483 17.80 -47.67 -11.47
C ASP A 483 17.16 -46.51 -12.27
N GLU A 484 16.13 -46.84 -13.04
CA GLU A 484 15.55 -45.92 -14.02
C GLU A 484 14.88 -44.72 -13.34
N ILE A 485 14.24 -44.92 -12.18
CA ILE A 485 13.63 -43.86 -11.37
C ILE A 485 14.68 -42.84 -10.95
N MET A 486 15.77 -43.31 -10.33
CA MET A 486 16.83 -42.41 -9.84
C MET A 486 17.55 -41.68 -10.97
N PHE A 487 17.70 -42.31 -12.14
CA PHE A 487 18.25 -41.64 -13.32
C PHE A 487 17.43 -40.40 -13.71
N HIS A 488 16.09 -40.49 -13.72
CA HIS A 488 15.23 -39.35 -14.04
C HIS A 488 15.22 -38.28 -12.94
N VAL A 489 15.23 -38.67 -11.67
CA VAL A 489 15.32 -37.75 -10.52
C VAL A 489 16.56 -36.87 -10.63
N PHE A 490 17.72 -37.48 -10.87
CA PHE A 490 18.99 -36.76 -10.98
C PHE A 490 19.05 -35.82 -12.19
N ARG A 491 18.39 -36.17 -13.30
CA ARG A 491 18.26 -35.27 -14.46
C ARG A 491 17.38 -34.05 -14.14
N PHE A 492 16.26 -34.22 -13.46
CA PHE A 492 15.39 -33.12 -13.06
C PHE A 492 16.09 -32.13 -12.15
N VAL A 493 16.71 -32.62 -11.08
CA VAL A 493 17.41 -31.78 -10.09
C VAL A 493 18.58 -31.01 -10.71
N SER A 494 19.23 -31.56 -11.75
CA SER A 494 20.35 -30.89 -12.44
C SER A 494 19.96 -29.54 -13.08
N VAL A 495 18.69 -29.36 -13.50
CA VAL A 495 18.22 -28.12 -14.13
C VAL A 495 17.47 -27.18 -13.17
N MET A 496 17.21 -27.64 -11.94
CA MET A 496 16.58 -26.83 -10.88
C MET A 496 17.59 -25.94 -10.14
N ALA A 497 17.09 -24.93 -9.42
CA ALA A 497 17.87 -24.23 -8.42
C ALA A 497 18.30 -25.20 -7.31
N ALA A 498 19.39 -24.90 -6.60
CA ALA A 498 19.87 -25.74 -5.49
C ALA A 498 18.98 -25.66 -4.23
N ASP A 499 17.98 -24.76 -4.25
CA ASP A 499 16.96 -24.62 -3.23
C ASP A 499 16.14 -25.93 -3.07
N PRO A 500 15.58 -26.19 -1.87
CA PRO A 500 14.69 -27.32 -1.64
C PRO A 500 13.48 -27.27 -2.56
N ILE A 501 13.14 -28.43 -3.14
CA ILE A 501 11.98 -28.56 -4.01
C ILE A 501 10.95 -29.51 -3.39
N PRO A 502 9.64 -29.18 -3.43
CA PRO A 502 8.62 -30.08 -2.95
C PRO A 502 8.66 -31.41 -3.71
N LEU A 503 8.66 -32.51 -2.96
CA LEU A 503 8.82 -33.87 -3.51
C LEU A 503 7.79 -34.17 -4.61
N MET A 504 6.58 -33.61 -4.48
CA MET A 504 5.51 -33.79 -5.45
C MET A 504 5.90 -33.42 -6.89
N TYR A 505 6.68 -32.35 -7.10
CA TYR A 505 7.06 -31.90 -8.45
C TYR A 505 8.12 -32.82 -9.06
N VAL A 506 9.00 -33.40 -8.23
CA VAL A 506 10.02 -34.35 -8.67
C VAL A 506 9.36 -35.67 -9.05
N VAL A 507 8.40 -36.14 -8.23
CA VAL A 507 7.61 -37.34 -8.51
C VAL A 507 6.79 -37.16 -9.79
N GLU A 508 6.14 -36.01 -9.97
CA GLU A 508 5.37 -35.69 -11.18
C GLU A 508 6.24 -35.71 -12.45
N TYR A 509 7.50 -35.24 -12.36
CA TYR A 509 8.45 -35.32 -13.46
C TYR A 509 8.83 -36.78 -13.80
N VAL A 510 9.09 -37.60 -12.79
CA VAL A 510 9.50 -39.00 -12.98
C VAL A 510 8.34 -39.81 -13.55
N GLU A 511 7.13 -39.63 -13.05
CA GLU A 511 5.91 -40.26 -13.57
C GLU A 511 5.69 -39.93 -15.06
N LYS A 512 5.97 -38.69 -15.47
CA LYS A 512 5.93 -38.30 -16.90
C LYS A 512 7.02 -38.95 -17.75
N CYS A 513 8.13 -39.33 -17.14
CA CYS A 513 9.20 -40.06 -17.82
C CYS A 513 8.96 -41.58 -17.83
N LEU A 514 8.33 -42.11 -16.77
CA LEU A 514 8.07 -43.52 -16.48
C LEU A 514 6.60 -43.70 -16.04
N PRO A 515 5.64 -43.74 -16.98
CA PRO A 515 4.21 -43.70 -16.65
C PRO A 515 3.65 -44.99 -16.02
N ASP A 516 4.38 -46.10 -16.07
CA ASP A 516 3.95 -47.40 -15.54
C ASP A 516 4.34 -47.62 -14.07
N GLU A 517 5.12 -46.70 -13.46
CA GLU A 517 5.64 -46.83 -12.09
C GLU A 517 4.68 -46.24 -11.03
N ASP A 518 4.55 -46.91 -9.88
CA ASP A 518 3.67 -46.46 -8.80
C ASP A 518 4.22 -45.20 -8.10
N ARG A 519 3.36 -44.19 -7.91
CA ARG A 519 3.74 -42.89 -7.32
C ARG A 519 4.33 -43.00 -5.91
N ASN A 520 3.78 -43.88 -5.08
CA ASN A 520 4.26 -44.09 -3.71
C ASN A 520 5.59 -44.86 -3.71
N TYR A 521 5.74 -45.80 -4.64
CA TYR A 521 7.00 -46.50 -4.87
C TYR A 521 8.10 -45.53 -5.32
N VAL A 522 7.83 -44.65 -6.28
CA VAL A 522 8.77 -43.60 -6.73
C VAL A 522 9.18 -42.70 -5.56
N ALA A 523 8.22 -42.19 -4.79
CA ALA A 523 8.50 -41.36 -3.62
C ALA A 523 9.37 -42.10 -2.58
N SER A 524 9.02 -43.35 -2.25
CA SER A 524 9.78 -44.20 -1.33
C SER A 524 11.19 -44.49 -1.83
N ARG A 525 11.34 -44.72 -3.14
CA ARG A 525 12.64 -44.99 -3.77
C ARG A 525 13.55 -43.77 -3.75
N ILE A 526 13.01 -42.56 -3.98
CA ILE A 526 13.75 -41.30 -3.87
C ILE A 526 14.26 -41.11 -2.43
N CYS A 527 13.37 -41.26 -1.46
CA CYS A 527 13.67 -41.03 -0.05
C CYS A 527 14.66 -42.06 0.54
N SER A 528 14.81 -43.25 -0.07
CA SER A 528 15.75 -44.27 0.36
C SER A 528 17.16 -44.13 -0.23
N SER A 529 17.39 -43.20 -1.16
CA SER A 529 18.72 -42.92 -1.70
C SER A 529 19.58 -42.16 -0.69
N SER A 530 20.80 -42.65 -0.46
CA SER A 530 21.78 -41.98 0.40
C SER A 530 22.31 -40.65 -0.14
N LEU A 531 22.02 -40.34 -1.42
CA LEU A 531 22.45 -39.13 -2.12
C LEU A 531 21.44 -37.97 -2.02
N VAL A 532 20.25 -38.23 -1.44
CA VAL A 532 19.16 -37.25 -1.23
C VAL A 532 19.14 -36.82 0.24
N LEU A 533 18.70 -35.59 0.51
CA LEU A 533 18.55 -35.03 1.85
C LEU A 533 17.06 -34.78 2.14
N SER A 534 16.63 -35.11 3.36
CA SER A 534 15.30 -34.77 3.86
C SER A 534 15.38 -33.63 4.87
N LEU A 535 14.53 -32.63 4.72
CA LEU A 535 14.50 -31.45 5.59
C LEU A 535 13.51 -31.57 6.75
N SER A 536 12.68 -32.61 6.80
CA SER A 536 11.68 -32.81 7.86
C SER A 536 11.35 -34.27 8.11
N LYS A 537 10.78 -34.56 9.30
CA LYS A 537 10.31 -35.90 9.68
C LYS A 537 9.14 -36.41 8.80
N ASP A 538 8.38 -35.52 8.16
CA ASP A 538 7.24 -35.85 7.30
C ASP A 538 7.56 -35.78 5.77
N VAL A 539 8.85 -35.65 5.41
CA VAL A 539 9.40 -35.54 4.04
C VAL A 539 8.50 -34.81 3.02
N LYS A 540 8.33 -33.50 3.19
CA LYS A 540 7.62 -32.65 2.22
C LYS A 540 8.51 -32.12 1.10
N ASP A 541 9.77 -31.82 1.42
CA ASP A 541 10.75 -31.22 0.52
C ASP A 541 12.04 -32.04 0.51
N ILE A 542 12.67 -32.13 -0.67
CA ILE A 542 13.95 -32.81 -0.86
C ILE A 542 15.04 -31.84 -1.30
N SER A 543 16.28 -32.20 -0.98
CA SER A 543 17.49 -31.51 -1.44
C SER A 543 18.59 -32.53 -1.75
N ILE A 544 19.71 -32.09 -2.32
CA ILE A 544 20.89 -32.94 -2.54
C ILE A 544 22.16 -32.24 -2.05
N HIS A 545 23.13 -33.04 -1.60
CA HIS A 545 24.43 -32.50 -1.18
C HIS A 545 25.12 -31.74 -2.31
N GLN A 546 25.87 -30.68 -1.99
CA GLN A 546 26.60 -29.88 -2.97
C GLN A 546 27.59 -30.71 -3.81
N VAL A 547 28.22 -31.72 -3.20
CA VAL A 547 29.12 -32.66 -3.90
C VAL A 547 28.35 -33.50 -4.92
N VAL A 548 27.14 -33.95 -4.56
CA VAL A 548 26.25 -34.68 -5.46
C VAL A 548 25.79 -33.74 -6.58
N TYR A 549 25.32 -32.54 -6.25
CA TYR A 549 24.94 -31.52 -7.24
C TYR A 549 26.09 -31.25 -8.22
N HIS A 550 27.32 -31.07 -7.74
CA HIS A 550 28.49 -30.87 -8.59
C HIS A 550 28.80 -32.10 -9.46
N CYS A 551 28.74 -33.31 -8.91
CA CYS A 551 28.91 -34.55 -9.69
C CYS A 551 27.84 -34.63 -10.79
N LEU A 552 26.58 -34.26 -10.51
CA LEU A 552 25.51 -34.21 -11.51
C LEU A 552 25.81 -33.21 -12.63
N GLN A 553 26.32 -32.02 -12.30
CA GLN A 553 26.67 -31.00 -13.30
C GLN A 553 27.86 -31.38 -14.19
N THR A 554 28.70 -32.34 -13.76
CA THR A 554 29.94 -32.74 -14.46
C THR A 554 29.87 -34.14 -15.05
N ASN A 555 28.87 -34.95 -14.70
CA ASN A 555 28.75 -36.33 -15.15
C ASN A 555 28.39 -36.41 -16.65
N PRO A 556 29.22 -37.04 -17.50
CA PRO A 556 28.98 -37.12 -18.94
C PRO A 556 27.62 -37.74 -19.30
N LYS A 557 27.15 -38.75 -18.56
CA LYS A 557 25.84 -39.39 -18.84
C LYS A 557 24.66 -38.44 -18.64
N ILE A 558 24.81 -37.42 -17.80
CA ILE A 558 23.77 -36.43 -17.51
C ILE A 558 23.92 -35.22 -18.43
N THR A 559 25.15 -34.78 -18.71
CA THR A 559 25.44 -33.59 -19.52
C THR A 559 25.40 -33.83 -21.03
N GLU A 560 25.69 -35.04 -21.53
CA GLU A 560 25.67 -35.37 -22.96
C GLU A 560 24.25 -35.47 -23.54
N ARG A 561 23.24 -35.81 -22.73
CA ARG A 561 21.83 -35.93 -23.15
C ARG A 561 21.01 -34.74 -22.65
N LYS A 562 20.76 -33.75 -23.53
CA LYS A 562 19.93 -32.56 -23.23
C LYS A 562 18.64 -32.95 -22.49
N VAL A 563 18.41 -32.34 -21.32
CA VAL A 563 17.15 -32.49 -20.56
C VAL A 563 16.04 -31.82 -21.36
N ASN A 564 14.90 -32.51 -21.50
CA ASN A 564 13.73 -31.92 -22.13
C ASN A 564 13.11 -30.89 -21.19
N MET A 565 13.41 -29.60 -21.43
CA MET A 565 12.90 -28.49 -20.62
C MET A 565 11.37 -28.38 -20.62
N PHE A 566 10.70 -28.92 -21.63
CA PHE A 566 9.24 -28.98 -21.66
C PHE A 566 8.69 -30.04 -20.71
N THR A 567 9.28 -31.23 -20.66
CA THR A 567 8.91 -32.23 -19.62
C THR A 567 9.12 -31.68 -18.21
N VAL A 568 10.18 -30.89 -18.02
CA VAL A 568 10.48 -30.20 -16.75
C VAL A 568 9.39 -29.19 -16.39
N ILE A 569 8.99 -28.30 -17.32
CA ILE A 569 7.93 -27.33 -17.02
C ILE A 569 6.59 -28.02 -16.78
N SER A 570 6.27 -29.09 -17.52
CA SER A 570 5.02 -29.83 -17.33
C SER A 570 4.90 -30.49 -15.96
N ALA A 571 6.01 -30.69 -15.22
CA ALA A 571 5.98 -31.21 -13.85
C ALA A 571 5.31 -30.22 -12.87
N PHE A 572 5.27 -28.92 -13.22
CA PHE A 572 4.58 -27.88 -12.44
C PHE A 572 3.07 -27.83 -12.70
N ARG A 573 2.48 -28.88 -13.29
CA ARG A 573 1.02 -29.00 -13.48
C ARG A 573 0.20 -28.75 -12.20
N PRO A 574 0.62 -29.19 -11.01
CA PRO A 574 -0.15 -28.94 -9.78
C PRO A 574 -0.15 -27.48 -9.29
N LEU A 575 0.49 -26.55 -10.00
CA LEU A 575 0.46 -25.12 -9.67
C LEU A 575 -1.00 -24.63 -9.64
N PRO A 576 -1.43 -23.87 -8.61
CA PRO A 576 -2.79 -23.35 -8.54
C PRO A 576 -3.16 -22.55 -9.81
N ASN A 577 -4.34 -22.84 -10.38
CA ASN A 577 -4.86 -22.04 -11.49
C ASN A 577 -5.30 -20.67 -10.95
N MET A 578 -4.62 -19.60 -11.36
CA MET A 578 -4.89 -18.26 -10.85
C MET A 578 -6.10 -17.57 -11.52
N ILE A 579 -6.76 -18.25 -12.46
CA ILE A 579 -7.77 -17.65 -13.36
C ILE A 579 -9.22 -17.86 -12.88
N GLU A 580 -9.49 -18.78 -11.94
CA GLU A 580 -10.85 -19.07 -11.48
C GLU A 580 -11.07 -18.57 -10.04
N GLU A 581 -11.87 -17.50 -9.90
CA GLU A 581 -12.37 -16.85 -8.66
C GLU A 581 -11.45 -15.78 -8.03
N GLU A 582 -11.88 -14.50 -8.13
CA GLU A 582 -11.22 -13.31 -7.54
C GLU A 582 -10.99 -13.42 -6.01
N GLU A 583 -11.75 -14.28 -5.31
CA GLU A 583 -11.68 -14.44 -3.85
C GLU A 583 -10.45 -15.23 -3.34
N LYS A 584 -9.67 -15.90 -4.20
CA LYS A 584 -8.55 -16.79 -3.76
C LYS A 584 -7.14 -16.32 -4.15
N GLN A 585 -6.96 -15.14 -4.74
CA GLN A 585 -5.67 -14.73 -5.29
C GLN A 585 -4.56 -14.57 -4.24
N VAL A 586 -4.88 -14.08 -3.03
CA VAL A 586 -3.87 -13.81 -1.98
C VAL A 586 -3.27 -15.09 -1.40
N ASP A 587 -4.10 -16.10 -1.12
CA ASP A 587 -3.62 -17.39 -0.59
C ASP A 587 -2.77 -18.16 -1.62
N ASN A 588 -3.13 -18.03 -2.91
CA ASN A 588 -2.38 -18.62 -4.03
C ASN A 588 -1.01 -17.94 -4.27
N LEU A 589 -0.90 -16.65 -4.00
CA LEU A 589 0.37 -15.92 -4.07
C LEU A 589 1.35 -16.41 -2.99
N ILE A 590 0.90 -16.60 -1.75
CA ILE A 590 1.76 -17.05 -0.65
C ILE A 590 2.29 -18.46 -0.92
N THR A 591 1.44 -19.36 -1.40
CA THR A 591 1.80 -20.78 -1.65
C THR A 591 2.80 -20.97 -2.80
N THR A 592 2.86 -20.04 -3.74
CA THR A 592 3.76 -20.13 -4.92
C THR A 592 5.15 -19.52 -4.69
N ARG A 593 5.36 -18.80 -3.58
CA ARG A 593 6.64 -18.13 -3.25
C ARG A 593 7.87 -19.07 -3.21
N PRO A 594 7.81 -20.29 -2.63
CA PRO A 594 8.96 -21.21 -2.62
C PRO A 594 9.42 -21.66 -4.02
N LEU A 595 8.54 -21.56 -5.02
CA LEU A 595 8.83 -22.00 -6.38
C LEU A 595 9.50 -20.93 -7.23
N LEU A 596 9.55 -19.67 -6.77
CA LEU A 596 10.01 -18.53 -7.57
C LEU A 596 11.44 -18.72 -8.11
N ASN A 597 12.40 -19.14 -7.28
CA ASN A 597 13.79 -19.34 -7.73
C ASN A 597 13.89 -20.44 -8.80
N HIS A 598 13.10 -21.51 -8.66
CA HIS A 598 13.01 -22.57 -9.66
C HIS A 598 12.41 -22.03 -10.96
N LEU A 599 11.27 -21.33 -10.91
CA LEU A 599 10.61 -20.75 -12.08
C LEU A 599 11.47 -19.71 -12.79
N VAL A 600 12.20 -18.88 -12.04
CA VAL A 600 13.15 -17.91 -12.59
C VAL A 600 14.28 -18.64 -13.33
N LYS A 601 14.91 -19.65 -12.73
CA LYS A 601 15.98 -20.42 -13.38
C LYS A 601 15.49 -21.15 -14.64
N ILE A 602 14.31 -21.77 -14.57
CA ILE A 602 13.69 -22.48 -15.70
C ILE A 602 13.32 -21.49 -16.81
N SER A 603 12.75 -20.31 -16.49
CA SER A 603 12.32 -19.33 -17.48
C SER A 603 13.46 -18.88 -18.40
N LYS A 604 14.65 -18.67 -17.83
CA LYS A 604 15.86 -18.35 -18.59
C LYS A 604 16.30 -19.54 -19.45
N GLY A 605 16.35 -20.75 -18.87
CA GLY A 605 16.73 -21.96 -19.62
C GLY A 605 15.79 -22.27 -20.79
N ILE A 606 14.49 -22.07 -20.63
CA ILE A 606 13.49 -22.25 -21.69
C ILE A 606 13.64 -21.17 -22.75
N PHE A 607 13.80 -19.90 -22.35
CA PHE A 607 14.01 -18.81 -23.30
C PHE A 607 15.28 -19.04 -24.15
N ASP A 608 16.41 -19.35 -23.51
CA ASP A 608 17.66 -19.66 -24.19
C ASP A 608 17.53 -20.91 -25.08
N PHE A 609 16.83 -21.95 -24.61
CA PHE A 609 16.59 -23.16 -25.41
C PHE A 609 15.80 -22.84 -26.68
N VAL A 610 14.71 -22.08 -26.57
CA VAL A 610 13.85 -21.72 -27.70
C VAL A 610 14.59 -20.78 -28.66
N MET A 611 15.30 -19.77 -28.15
CA MET A 611 16.06 -18.85 -29.00
C MET A 611 17.20 -19.53 -29.78
N ASN A 612 17.69 -20.68 -29.30
CA ASN A 612 18.79 -21.44 -29.91
C ASN A 612 18.36 -22.69 -30.72
N SER A 613 17.11 -23.17 -30.62
CA SER A 613 16.74 -24.54 -31.07
C SER A 613 15.51 -24.65 -31.99
N ILE A 614 15.17 -23.62 -32.78
CA ILE A 614 13.90 -23.54 -33.54
C ILE A 614 13.78 -24.54 -34.72
N GLU A 615 14.69 -25.51 -34.89
CA GLU A 615 14.65 -26.46 -36.02
C GLU A 615 14.10 -27.85 -35.71
N SER A 616 13.87 -28.24 -34.44
CA SER A 616 13.38 -29.60 -34.15
C SER A 616 11.86 -29.65 -33.99
N GLU A 617 11.18 -29.89 -35.10
CA GLU A 617 9.80 -30.39 -35.17
C GLU A 617 9.65 -31.68 -34.33
N LYS A 618 9.10 -31.57 -33.12
CA LYS A 618 8.40 -32.68 -32.45
C LYS A 618 7.42 -32.09 -31.43
N GLY A 619 6.14 -32.32 -31.70
CA GLY A 619 4.99 -31.60 -31.14
C GLY A 619 5.05 -31.37 -29.63
N LEU A 620 4.91 -30.10 -29.25
CA LEU A 620 4.51 -29.75 -27.90
C LEU A 620 3.02 -30.01 -27.74
N ASN A 621 2.65 -30.62 -26.62
CA ASN A 621 1.25 -30.83 -26.26
C ASN A 621 0.64 -29.55 -25.67
N ASP A 622 -0.68 -29.38 -25.82
CA ASP A 622 -1.42 -28.22 -25.29
C ASP A 622 -1.25 -28.05 -23.77
N GLU A 623 -1.01 -29.14 -23.05
CA GLU A 623 -0.73 -29.15 -21.61
C GLU A 623 0.50 -28.31 -21.25
N THR A 624 1.58 -28.37 -22.03
CA THR A 624 2.81 -27.60 -21.76
C THR A 624 2.58 -26.10 -21.92
N ILE A 625 1.75 -25.71 -22.89
CA ILE A 625 1.38 -24.32 -23.11
C ILE A 625 0.60 -23.79 -21.90
N ILE A 626 -0.34 -24.58 -21.36
CA ILE A 626 -1.13 -24.20 -20.17
C ILE A 626 -0.22 -24.00 -18.94
N VAL A 627 0.72 -24.92 -18.70
CA VAL A 627 1.60 -24.78 -17.52
C VAL A 627 2.56 -23.60 -17.65
N LEU A 628 3.09 -23.34 -18.85
CA LEU A 628 3.89 -22.13 -19.12
C LEU A 628 3.09 -20.85 -18.88
N ASP A 629 1.82 -20.85 -19.30
CA ASP A 629 0.90 -19.73 -19.10
C ASP A 629 0.72 -19.44 -17.60
N ASN A 630 0.45 -20.47 -16.80
CA ASN A 630 0.33 -20.37 -15.35
C ASN A 630 1.63 -19.88 -14.69
N CYS A 631 2.79 -20.37 -15.13
CA CYS A 631 4.09 -19.90 -14.61
C CYS A 631 4.33 -18.43 -14.95
N SER A 632 3.95 -17.97 -16.15
CA SER A 632 4.07 -16.56 -16.54
C SER A 632 3.19 -15.65 -15.68
N LEU A 633 1.98 -16.12 -15.34
CA LEU A 633 1.05 -15.43 -14.45
C LEU A 633 1.59 -15.35 -13.03
N VAL A 634 2.08 -16.46 -12.47
CA VAL A 634 2.71 -16.44 -11.13
C VAL A 634 3.84 -15.43 -11.08
N LEU A 635 4.72 -15.39 -12.09
CA LEU A 635 5.79 -14.40 -12.14
C LEU A 635 5.26 -12.96 -12.28
N TYR A 636 4.17 -12.74 -13.00
CA TYR A 636 3.54 -11.43 -13.14
C TYR A 636 2.91 -10.94 -11.83
N GLU A 637 2.16 -11.81 -11.14
CA GLU A 637 1.50 -11.51 -9.85
C GLU A 637 2.53 -11.28 -8.73
N HIS A 638 3.68 -11.95 -8.77
CA HIS A 638 4.83 -11.69 -7.89
C HIS A 638 5.74 -10.55 -8.38
N HIS A 639 5.28 -9.74 -9.36
CA HIS A 639 6.00 -8.57 -9.89
C HIS A 639 7.40 -8.85 -10.48
N VAL A 640 7.63 -10.07 -10.97
CA VAL A 640 8.86 -10.50 -11.65
C VAL A 640 8.75 -10.25 -13.16
N PHE A 641 8.57 -8.98 -13.53
CA PHE A 641 8.14 -8.56 -14.88
C PHE A 641 9.05 -9.03 -16.03
N GLU A 642 10.38 -8.98 -15.88
CA GLU A 642 11.32 -9.42 -16.93
C GLU A 642 11.20 -10.93 -17.22
N ARG A 643 11.01 -11.74 -16.18
CA ARG A 643 10.88 -13.20 -16.33
C ARG A 643 9.50 -13.58 -16.86
N ALA A 644 8.46 -12.88 -16.41
CA ALA A 644 7.12 -13.01 -16.97
C ALA A 644 7.10 -12.65 -18.47
N GLN A 645 7.77 -11.56 -18.86
CA GLN A 645 7.96 -11.17 -20.25
C GLN A 645 8.65 -12.28 -21.06
N ASN A 646 9.75 -12.85 -20.57
CA ASN A 646 10.46 -13.92 -21.26
C ASN A 646 9.58 -15.15 -21.50
N LEU A 647 8.81 -15.60 -20.50
CA LEU A 647 7.89 -16.72 -20.67
C LEU A 647 6.77 -16.38 -21.66
N CYS A 648 6.17 -15.18 -21.59
CA CYS A 648 5.16 -14.73 -22.54
C CYS A 648 5.69 -14.70 -23.98
N GLN A 649 6.94 -14.29 -24.19
CA GLN A 649 7.58 -14.31 -25.51
C GLN A 649 7.81 -15.74 -26.01
N VAL A 650 8.19 -16.68 -25.13
CA VAL A 650 8.28 -18.11 -25.47
C VAL A 650 6.90 -18.67 -25.84
N LEU A 651 5.87 -18.41 -25.02
CA LEU A 651 4.49 -18.80 -25.29
C LEU A 651 4.02 -18.29 -26.66
N LEU A 652 4.34 -17.04 -26.98
CA LEU A 652 4.03 -16.44 -28.28
C LEU A 652 4.74 -17.19 -29.42
N ALA A 653 6.05 -17.46 -29.29
CA ALA A 653 6.82 -18.21 -30.27
C ALA A 653 6.24 -19.61 -30.52
N LEU A 654 5.90 -20.33 -29.45
CA LEU A 654 5.34 -21.68 -29.52
C LEU A 654 3.98 -21.70 -30.22
N LYS A 655 3.08 -20.77 -29.85
CA LYS A 655 1.74 -20.69 -30.46
C LYS A 655 1.80 -20.32 -31.95
N LEU A 656 2.79 -19.53 -32.37
CA LEU A 656 3.02 -19.18 -33.78
C LEU A 656 3.67 -20.33 -34.59
N SER A 657 4.39 -21.25 -33.93
CA SER A 657 5.03 -22.40 -34.57
C SER A 657 4.13 -23.62 -34.80
N ASN A 658 2.88 -23.58 -34.35
CA ASN A 658 1.99 -24.74 -34.36
C ASN A 658 1.51 -25.22 -35.76
N PRO A 659 1.54 -24.43 -36.86
CA PRO A 659 1.40 -24.97 -38.21
C PRO A 659 2.75 -25.51 -38.79
N PRO A 660 2.74 -26.61 -39.58
CA PRO A 660 3.94 -27.39 -39.95
C PRO A 660 4.73 -26.85 -41.16
N SER A 661 4.89 -25.53 -41.31
CA SER A 661 5.75 -24.97 -42.35
C SER A 661 6.76 -23.98 -41.77
N SER A 662 7.97 -23.96 -42.33
CA SER A 662 9.23 -23.43 -41.79
C SER A 662 9.25 -21.96 -41.30
N ASN A 663 8.85 -21.70 -40.05
CA ASN A 663 8.74 -20.32 -39.53
C ASN A 663 9.82 -19.90 -38.51
N ALA A 664 10.93 -20.63 -38.38
CA ALA A 664 11.99 -20.31 -37.40
C ALA A 664 12.53 -18.87 -37.53
N ARG A 665 12.72 -18.38 -38.77
CA ARG A 665 13.12 -17.00 -39.07
C ARG A 665 12.01 -15.99 -38.83
N GLU A 666 10.77 -16.40 -38.97
CA GLU A 666 9.59 -15.53 -38.94
C GLU A 666 9.11 -15.27 -37.50
N ILE A 667 9.29 -16.25 -36.60
CA ILE A 667 9.18 -16.10 -35.14
C ILE A 667 10.14 -15.00 -34.64
N LEU A 668 11.38 -15.01 -35.14
CA LEU A 668 12.41 -14.01 -34.82
C LEU A 668 12.06 -12.61 -35.37
N ILE A 669 11.39 -12.50 -36.51
CA ILE A 669 10.92 -11.24 -37.10
C ILE A 669 9.72 -10.68 -36.32
N VAL A 670 8.77 -11.51 -35.90
CA VAL A 670 7.61 -11.07 -35.10
C VAL A 670 8.01 -10.60 -33.70
N LEU A 671 9.03 -11.24 -33.10
CA LEU A 671 9.59 -10.85 -31.80
C LEU A 671 10.48 -9.59 -31.87
N LYS A 672 11.06 -9.27 -33.03
CA LYS A 672 12.03 -8.17 -33.19
C LYS A 672 11.51 -6.94 -33.94
N ASP A 673 10.52 -7.08 -34.84
CA ASP A 673 10.09 -6.01 -35.74
C ASP A 673 8.56 -5.74 -35.73
N ASP A 674 8.17 -4.67 -36.42
CA ASP A 674 6.80 -4.15 -36.49
C ASP A 674 6.04 -4.55 -37.76
N HIS A 675 6.07 -5.84 -38.10
CA HIS A 675 5.37 -6.35 -39.28
C HIS A 675 3.95 -6.84 -38.96
N ILE A 676 3.06 -5.91 -38.60
CA ILE A 676 1.62 -6.18 -38.36
C ILE A 676 0.99 -6.92 -39.55
N LYS A 677 1.30 -6.49 -40.78
CA LYS A 677 0.80 -7.10 -42.02
C LYS A 677 1.14 -8.58 -42.13
N TYR A 678 2.32 -8.96 -41.65
CA TYR A 678 2.81 -10.34 -41.67
C TYR A 678 2.07 -11.23 -40.65
N ILE A 679 1.78 -10.70 -39.45
CA ILE A 679 0.93 -11.35 -38.44
C ILE A 679 -0.50 -11.58 -38.98
N THR A 680 -1.04 -10.63 -39.75
CA THR A 680 -2.36 -10.78 -40.38
C THR A 680 -2.39 -11.89 -41.43
N THR A 681 -1.36 -11.97 -42.31
CA THR A 681 -1.23 -13.04 -43.32
C THR A 681 -1.04 -14.41 -42.69
N LEU A 682 -0.33 -14.47 -41.57
CA LEU A 682 -0.15 -15.67 -40.77
C LEU A 682 -1.49 -16.19 -40.19
N ASN A 683 -2.41 -15.30 -39.81
CA ASN A 683 -3.73 -15.66 -39.27
C ASN A 683 -4.70 -16.23 -40.33
N GLU A 684 -4.59 -15.81 -41.59
CA GLU A 684 -5.38 -16.34 -42.71
C GLU A 684 -5.09 -17.84 -42.99
N ASN A 685 -3.96 -18.37 -42.48
CA ASN A 685 -3.51 -19.74 -42.66
C ASN A 685 -3.65 -20.64 -41.40
N ALA A 686 -4.59 -20.33 -40.49
CA ALA A 686 -4.95 -21.11 -39.28
C ALA A 686 -4.06 -20.93 -38.03
N ILE A 687 -3.90 -19.70 -37.54
CA ILE A 687 -3.30 -19.45 -36.21
C ILE A 687 -4.35 -19.48 -35.09
N ASN A 688 -3.97 -20.11 -33.98
CA ASN A 688 -4.79 -20.21 -32.78
C ASN A 688 -5.05 -18.82 -32.16
N PRO A 689 -6.31 -18.45 -31.87
CA PRO A 689 -6.65 -17.15 -31.27
C PRO A 689 -5.93 -16.80 -29.97
N SER A 690 -5.42 -17.80 -29.26
CA SER A 690 -4.62 -17.66 -28.04
C SER A 690 -3.30 -16.88 -28.24
N VAL A 691 -2.86 -16.66 -29.47
CA VAL A 691 -1.79 -15.70 -29.81
C VAL A 691 -2.20 -14.29 -29.44
N GLY A 692 -3.44 -13.90 -29.79
CA GLY A 692 -3.99 -12.60 -29.43
C GLY A 692 -4.05 -12.40 -27.91
N ASP A 693 -4.42 -13.42 -27.15
CA ASP A 693 -4.47 -13.35 -25.67
C ASP A 693 -3.07 -13.16 -25.06
N THR A 694 -2.06 -13.85 -25.60
CA THR A 694 -0.67 -13.72 -25.14
C THR A 694 -0.12 -12.32 -25.43
N LEU A 695 -0.45 -11.74 -26.60
CA LEU A 695 -0.09 -10.35 -26.93
C LEU A 695 -0.80 -9.34 -26.03
N CYS A 696 -2.06 -9.56 -25.68
CA CYS A 696 -2.75 -8.72 -24.68
C CYS A 696 -2.03 -8.74 -23.33
N ARG A 697 -1.61 -9.93 -22.85
CA ARG A 697 -0.87 -10.04 -21.59
C ARG A 697 0.47 -9.34 -21.65
N LEU A 698 1.20 -9.49 -22.77
CA LEU A 698 2.45 -8.76 -22.99
C LEU A 698 2.20 -7.23 -22.97
N GLY A 699 1.11 -6.77 -23.58
CA GLY A 699 0.64 -5.38 -23.48
C GLY A 699 0.40 -4.92 -22.04
N ASN A 700 -0.22 -5.77 -21.20
CA ASN A 700 -0.42 -5.47 -19.77
C ASN A 700 0.93 -5.33 -19.03
N VAL A 701 1.88 -6.24 -19.28
CA VAL A 701 3.23 -6.17 -18.65
C VAL A 701 3.91 -4.84 -18.99
N TYR A 702 3.90 -4.43 -20.26
CA TYR A 702 4.49 -3.15 -20.67
C TYR A 702 3.74 -1.92 -20.13
N ALA A 703 2.41 -1.98 -20.01
CA ALA A 703 1.62 -0.90 -19.41
C ALA A 703 2.05 -0.66 -17.95
N ASN A 704 2.21 -1.75 -17.18
CA ASN A 704 2.60 -1.68 -15.78
C ASN A 704 4.06 -1.23 -15.59
N LEU A 705 4.92 -1.48 -16.56
CA LEU A 705 6.29 -0.94 -16.61
C LEU A 705 6.35 0.55 -16.98
N GLY A 706 5.21 1.20 -17.26
CA GLY A 706 5.16 2.59 -17.72
C GLY A 706 5.55 2.79 -19.19
N GLN A 707 5.82 1.70 -19.92
CA GLN A 707 6.19 1.73 -21.34
C GLN A 707 4.94 1.73 -22.23
N LEU A 708 4.16 2.81 -22.13
CA LEU A 708 2.83 2.92 -22.76
C LEU A 708 2.85 2.77 -24.29
N LYS A 709 3.93 3.21 -24.96
CA LYS A 709 4.08 3.08 -26.42
C LYS A 709 4.22 1.62 -26.88
N GLU A 710 5.04 0.83 -26.17
CA GLU A 710 5.18 -0.60 -26.46
C GLU A 710 3.90 -1.35 -26.11
N SER A 711 3.27 -1.01 -24.98
CA SER A 711 1.97 -1.57 -24.59
C SER A 711 0.91 -1.38 -25.68
N MET A 712 0.77 -0.15 -26.20
CA MET A 712 -0.15 0.19 -27.30
C MET A 712 0.10 -0.69 -28.52
N LYS A 713 1.37 -0.81 -28.96
CA LYS A 713 1.78 -1.64 -30.10
C LYS A 713 1.34 -3.10 -29.95
N TYR A 714 1.52 -3.70 -28.76
CA TYR A 714 1.11 -5.08 -28.53
C TYR A 714 -0.41 -5.26 -28.49
N TYR A 715 -1.16 -4.29 -27.95
CA TYR A 715 -2.63 -4.35 -28.02
C TYR A 715 -3.18 -4.14 -29.43
N GLU A 716 -2.58 -3.26 -30.25
CA GLU A 716 -2.96 -3.10 -31.66
C GLU A 716 -2.76 -4.41 -32.43
N LYS A 717 -1.60 -5.06 -32.24
CA LYS A 717 -1.33 -6.40 -32.80
C LYS A 717 -2.36 -7.43 -32.33
N ALA A 718 -2.66 -7.46 -31.03
CA ALA A 718 -3.65 -8.37 -30.47
C ALA A 718 -5.06 -8.12 -31.04
N LEU A 719 -5.43 -6.85 -31.22
CA LEU A 719 -6.72 -6.44 -31.76
C LEU A 719 -6.89 -6.94 -33.19
N THR A 720 -5.89 -6.76 -34.06
CA THR A 720 -5.93 -7.24 -35.45
C THR A 720 -6.15 -8.75 -35.50
N ILE A 721 -5.41 -9.53 -34.71
CA ILE A 721 -5.54 -11.00 -34.69
C ILE A 721 -6.93 -11.41 -34.21
N LYS A 722 -7.38 -10.87 -33.07
CA LYS A 722 -8.65 -11.25 -32.46
C LYS A 722 -9.85 -10.87 -33.33
N THR A 723 -9.79 -9.73 -34.01
CA THR A 723 -10.83 -9.29 -34.95
C THR A 723 -10.99 -10.26 -36.12
N VAL A 724 -9.88 -10.70 -36.71
CA VAL A 724 -9.92 -11.69 -37.81
C VAL A 724 -10.37 -13.07 -37.32
N ALA A 725 -9.86 -13.50 -36.15
CA ALA A 725 -10.12 -14.84 -35.63
C ALA A 725 -11.55 -15.06 -35.10
N TYR A 726 -12.14 -14.04 -34.47
CA TYR A 726 -13.42 -14.17 -33.78
C TYR A 726 -14.55 -13.28 -34.35
N SER A 727 -14.27 -12.47 -35.37
CA SER A 727 -15.09 -11.35 -35.87
C SER A 727 -15.06 -10.09 -35.00
N GLU A 728 -15.36 -8.93 -35.62
CA GLU A 728 -15.35 -7.60 -34.98
C GLU A 728 -16.27 -7.49 -33.76
N ASN A 729 -17.34 -8.29 -33.68
CA ASN A 729 -18.35 -8.22 -32.62
C ASN A 729 -18.10 -9.19 -31.46
N HIS A 730 -16.94 -9.86 -31.40
CA HIS A 730 -16.65 -10.81 -30.35
C HIS A 730 -16.20 -10.12 -29.04
N PRO A 731 -16.62 -10.59 -27.85
CA PRO A 731 -16.22 -9.98 -26.57
C PRO A 731 -14.72 -9.83 -26.34
N SER A 732 -13.89 -10.75 -26.85
CA SER A 732 -12.43 -10.66 -26.71
C SER A 732 -11.85 -9.46 -27.49
N VAL A 733 -12.47 -9.08 -28.61
CA VAL A 733 -12.17 -7.84 -29.34
C VAL A 733 -12.57 -6.64 -28.48
N GLY A 734 -13.77 -6.67 -27.89
CA GLY A 734 -14.24 -5.64 -26.94
C GLY A 734 -13.32 -5.45 -25.73
N ASN A 735 -12.79 -6.53 -25.14
CA ASN A 735 -11.82 -6.46 -24.05
C ASN A 735 -10.49 -5.82 -24.49
N THR A 736 -10.01 -6.17 -25.68
CA THR A 736 -8.77 -5.61 -26.24
C THR A 736 -8.91 -4.12 -26.56
N LEU A 737 -10.06 -3.71 -27.11
CA LEU A 737 -10.40 -2.31 -27.34
C LEU A 737 -10.47 -1.53 -26.02
N ASN A 738 -11.05 -2.11 -24.97
CA ASN A 738 -11.06 -1.48 -23.64
C ASN A 738 -9.63 -1.25 -23.11
N ASN A 739 -8.74 -2.23 -23.26
CA ASN A 739 -7.34 -2.09 -22.83
C ASN A 739 -6.58 -1.03 -23.66
N LEU A 740 -6.81 -0.97 -24.97
CA LEU A 740 -6.34 0.14 -25.81
C LEU A 740 -6.84 1.49 -25.32
N GLY A 741 -8.13 1.58 -24.98
CA GLY A 741 -8.72 2.76 -24.35
C GLY A 741 -7.96 3.17 -23.09
N ASN A 742 -7.64 2.22 -22.19
CA ASN A 742 -6.87 2.49 -20.98
C ASN A 742 -5.48 3.09 -21.30
N VAL A 743 -4.78 2.55 -22.32
CA VAL A 743 -3.47 3.06 -22.73
C VAL A 743 -3.56 4.48 -23.30
N TYR A 744 -4.51 4.75 -24.20
CA TYR A 744 -4.73 6.10 -24.72
C TYR A 744 -5.08 7.09 -23.61
N ASP A 745 -5.88 6.67 -22.63
CA ASP A 745 -6.25 7.50 -21.49
C ASP A 745 -5.07 7.78 -20.54
N ASN A 746 -4.10 6.87 -20.46
CA ASN A 746 -2.86 7.05 -19.73
C ASN A 746 -1.83 7.92 -20.48
N LEU A 747 -1.87 7.92 -21.82
CA LEU A 747 -1.11 8.84 -22.67
C LEU A 747 -1.67 10.27 -22.69
N GLY A 748 -2.78 10.53 -22.00
CA GLY A 748 -3.47 11.83 -21.99
C GLY A 748 -4.32 12.09 -23.24
N GLN A 749 -4.47 11.10 -24.12
CA GLN A 749 -5.29 11.16 -25.33
C GLN A 749 -6.73 10.71 -25.03
N SER A 750 -7.39 11.37 -24.08
CA SER A 750 -8.72 10.95 -23.60
C SER A 750 -9.83 11.00 -24.66
N GLN A 751 -9.67 11.79 -25.72
CA GLN A 751 -10.63 11.79 -26.83
C GLN A 751 -10.53 10.52 -27.68
N GLU A 752 -9.32 9.97 -27.88
CA GLU A 752 -9.15 8.69 -28.56
C GLU A 752 -9.60 7.54 -27.66
N SER A 753 -9.29 7.58 -26.35
CA SER A 753 -9.71 6.53 -25.42
C SER A 753 -11.23 6.34 -25.42
N ILE A 754 -12.01 7.43 -25.46
CA ILE A 754 -13.47 7.40 -25.59
C ILE A 754 -13.91 6.61 -26.82
N LYS A 755 -13.30 6.84 -27.99
CA LYS A 755 -13.66 6.10 -29.22
C LYS A 755 -13.48 4.59 -29.05
N TYR A 756 -12.38 4.19 -28.41
CA TYR A 756 -12.12 2.76 -28.14
C TYR A 756 -13.08 2.19 -27.09
N TYR A 757 -13.37 2.93 -26.02
CA TYR A 757 -14.34 2.52 -25.00
C TYR A 757 -15.76 2.44 -25.56
N GLU A 758 -16.20 3.35 -26.42
CA GLU A 758 -17.52 3.31 -27.06
C GLU A 758 -17.69 2.09 -27.97
N LYS A 759 -16.64 1.76 -28.74
CA LYS A 759 -16.61 0.53 -29.55
C LYS A 759 -16.65 -0.72 -28.66
N ALA A 760 -15.83 -0.75 -27.61
CA ALA A 760 -15.83 -1.84 -26.64
C ALA A 760 -17.19 -2.00 -25.96
N LEU A 761 -17.84 -0.89 -25.59
CA LEU A 761 -19.14 -0.85 -24.95
C LEU A 761 -20.22 -1.42 -25.87
N THR A 762 -20.22 -1.01 -27.15
CA THR A 762 -21.15 -1.53 -28.16
C THR A 762 -21.04 -3.04 -28.30
N ILE A 763 -19.81 -3.54 -28.45
CA ILE A 763 -19.54 -4.98 -28.60
C ILE A 763 -19.97 -5.77 -27.36
N LYS A 764 -19.54 -5.32 -26.17
CA LYS A 764 -19.85 -6.01 -24.91
C LYS A 764 -21.35 -5.98 -24.57
N THR A 765 -22.03 -4.88 -24.89
CA THR A 765 -23.48 -4.75 -24.70
C THR A 765 -24.23 -5.69 -25.62
N ALA A 766 -23.84 -5.80 -26.89
CA ALA A 766 -24.45 -6.73 -27.83
C ALA A 766 -24.23 -8.20 -27.42
N ALA A 767 -23.05 -8.54 -26.89
CA ALA A 767 -22.71 -9.92 -26.55
C ALA A 767 -23.23 -10.39 -25.19
N TYR A 768 -23.24 -9.52 -24.18
CA TYR A 768 -23.59 -9.90 -22.80
C TYR A 768 -24.89 -9.27 -22.29
N GLY A 769 -25.46 -8.30 -23.01
CA GLY A 769 -26.61 -7.50 -22.59
C GLY A 769 -26.23 -6.30 -21.71
N GLU A 770 -27.15 -5.33 -21.62
CA GLU A 770 -26.93 -4.03 -20.96
C GLU A 770 -26.61 -4.12 -19.46
N ASN A 771 -27.05 -5.18 -18.79
CA ASN A 771 -26.92 -5.35 -17.33
C ASN A 771 -25.72 -6.22 -16.92
N HIS A 772 -24.83 -6.56 -17.85
CA HIS A 772 -23.65 -7.38 -17.53
C HIS A 772 -22.53 -6.55 -16.89
N THR A 773 -21.77 -7.14 -15.98
CA THR A 773 -20.75 -6.45 -15.18
C THR A 773 -19.61 -5.87 -16.03
N SER A 774 -19.17 -6.59 -17.07
CA SER A 774 -18.19 -6.09 -18.05
C SER A 774 -18.65 -4.84 -18.84
N VAL A 775 -19.97 -4.68 -19.02
CA VAL A 775 -20.55 -3.42 -19.55
C VAL A 775 -20.41 -2.32 -18.50
N GLY A 776 -20.73 -2.62 -17.24
CA GLY A 776 -20.50 -1.74 -16.09
C GLY A 776 -19.05 -1.27 -15.95
N ASP A 777 -18.06 -2.14 -16.15
CA ASP A 777 -16.64 -1.79 -16.13
C ASP A 777 -16.26 -0.83 -17.26
N THR A 778 -16.75 -1.11 -18.47
CA THR A 778 -16.50 -0.27 -19.63
C THR A 778 -17.14 1.11 -19.47
N LEU A 779 -18.35 1.19 -18.89
CA LEU A 779 -19.02 2.45 -18.54
C LEU A 779 -18.23 3.23 -17.48
N ASN A 780 -17.64 2.55 -16.50
CA ASN A 780 -16.77 3.22 -15.52
C ASN A 780 -15.50 3.79 -16.17
N ASN A 781 -14.85 3.05 -17.07
CA ASN A 781 -13.67 3.55 -17.80
C ASN A 781 -14.02 4.75 -18.69
N LEU A 782 -15.16 4.68 -19.38
CA LEU A 782 -15.69 5.79 -20.17
C LEU A 782 -16.00 7.01 -19.29
N GLY A 783 -16.60 6.79 -18.11
CA GLY A 783 -16.81 7.83 -17.10
C GLY A 783 -15.51 8.51 -16.66
N SER A 784 -14.42 7.74 -16.49
CA SER A 784 -13.08 8.26 -16.16
C SER A 784 -12.51 9.11 -17.29
N ALA A 785 -12.62 8.64 -18.53
CA ALA A 785 -12.13 9.38 -19.71
C ALA A 785 -12.85 10.72 -19.88
N TYR A 786 -14.19 10.74 -19.76
CA TYR A 786 -14.96 11.98 -19.75
C TYR A 786 -14.58 12.90 -18.59
N GLN A 787 -14.28 12.34 -17.42
CA GLN A 787 -13.82 13.12 -16.26
C GLN A 787 -12.47 13.81 -16.54
N LYS A 788 -11.55 13.12 -17.23
CA LYS A 788 -10.25 13.67 -17.65
C LYS A 788 -10.38 14.76 -18.71
N LEU A 789 -11.37 14.65 -19.60
CA LEU A 789 -11.77 15.73 -20.50
C LEU A 789 -12.56 16.86 -19.81
N GLY A 790 -12.80 16.80 -18.50
CA GLY A 790 -13.58 17.84 -17.80
C GLY A 790 -15.06 17.87 -18.18
N GLN A 791 -15.57 16.89 -18.92
CA GLN A 791 -16.99 16.71 -19.21
C GLN A 791 -17.66 15.98 -18.04
N LEU A 792 -17.71 16.66 -16.90
CA LEU A 792 -18.08 16.07 -15.61
C LEU A 792 -19.53 15.55 -15.57
N GLN A 793 -20.45 16.18 -16.29
CA GLN A 793 -21.85 15.73 -16.37
C GLN A 793 -21.99 14.38 -17.09
N GLU A 794 -21.31 14.20 -18.22
CA GLU A 794 -21.30 12.91 -18.93
C GLU A 794 -20.56 11.84 -18.11
N SER A 795 -19.43 12.19 -17.51
CA SER A 795 -18.71 11.31 -16.57
C SER A 795 -19.64 10.74 -15.48
N MET A 796 -20.40 11.62 -14.81
CA MET A 796 -21.36 11.21 -13.78
C MET A 796 -22.49 10.34 -14.33
N LYS A 797 -22.99 10.62 -15.53
CA LYS A 797 -24.03 9.81 -16.18
C LYS A 797 -23.54 8.37 -16.40
N TYR A 798 -22.31 8.20 -16.90
CA TYR A 798 -21.72 6.87 -17.10
C TYR A 798 -21.42 6.16 -15.78
N TYR A 799 -20.84 6.84 -14.79
CA TYR A 799 -20.64 6.26 -13.45
C TYR A 799 -21.94 5.84 -12.78
N LYS A 800 -23.01 6.64 -12.88
CA LYS A 800 -24.33 6.26 -12.33
C LYS A 800 -24.89 5.02 -13.02
N LYS A 801 -24.77 4.91 -14.34
CA LYS A 801 -25.19 3.69 -15.06
C LYS A 801 -24.37 2.47 -14.63
N GLY A 802 -23.05 2.59 -14.57
CA GLY A 802 -22.16 1.53 -14.09
C GLY A 802 -22.47 1.11 -12.65
N LEU A 803 -22.77 2.08 -11.78
CA LEU A 803 -23.17 1.84 -10.39
C LEU A 803 -24.48 1.04 -10.32
N THR A 804 -25.49 1.40 -11.12
CA THR A 804 -26.77 0.66 -11.15
C THR A 804 -26.54 -0.79 -11.56
N ILE A 805 -25.76 -1.03 -12.61
CA ILE A 805 -25.45 -2.38 -13.11
C ILE A 805 -24.72 -3.20 -12.03
N LYS A 806 -23.64 -2.66 -11.46
CA LYS A 806 -22.84 -3.37 -10.44
C LYS A 806 -23.61 -3.60 -9.14
N THR A 807 -24.44 -2.65 -8.74
CA THR A 807 -25.32 -2.80 -7.56
C THR A 807 -26.35 -3.90 -7.79
N ALA A 808 -26.96 -3.97 -8.97
CA ALA A 808 -27.92 -5.01 -9.30
C ALA A 808 -27.28 -6.40 -9.38
N ALA A 809 -26.06 -6.50 -9.90
CA ALA A 809 -25.36 -7.78 -10.07
C ALA A 809 -24.77 -8.32 -8.76
N TYR A 810 -24.18 -7.46 -7.93
CA TYR A 810 -23.40 -7.89 -6.75
C TYR A 810 -24.01 -7.48 -5.40
N GLY A 811 -25.03 -6.63 -5.39
CA GLY A 811 -25.60 -6.03 -4.18
C GLY A 811 -24.85 -4.79 -3.68
N GLU A 812 -25.50 -4.01 -2.80
CA GLU A 812 -25.01 -2.69 -2.36
C GLU A 812 -23.70 -2.71 -1.57
N ASN A 813 -23.36 -3.84 -0.94
CA ASN A 813 -22.19 -3.98 -0.08
C ASN A 813 -20.98 -4.62 -0.78
N HIS A 814 -21.03 -4.80 -2.11
CA HIS A 814 -19.91 -5.36 -2.85
C HIS A 814 -18.80 -4.33 -3.10
N THR A 815 -17.55 -4.79 -3.16
CA THR A 815 -16.36 -3.93 -3.27
C THR A 815 -16.32 -3.16 -4.60
N SER A 816 -16.73 -3.78 -5.71
CA SER A 816 -16.88 -3.12 -7.02
C SER A 816 -17.92 -1.98 -7.04
N VAL A 817 -18.95 -2.04 -6.17
CA VAL A 817 -19.88 -0.93 -5.92
C VAL A 817 -19.14 0.17 -5.17
N GLY A 818 -18.38 -0.19 -4.14
CA GLY A 818 -17.48 0.73 -3.42
C GLY A 818 -16.51 1.49 -4.34
N ASP A 819 -15.90 0.82 -5.32
CA ASP A 819 -15.01 1.46 -6.31
C ASP A 819 -15.75 2.45 -7.20
N THR A 820 -16.95 2.09 -7.64
CA THR A 820 -17.76 2.97 -8.48
C THR A 820 -18.26 4.19 -7.70
N LEU A 821 -18.61 4.02 -6.42
CA LEU A 821 -18.95 5.12 -5.52
C LEU A 821 -17.76 6.06 -5.30
N ASN A 822 -16.54 5.53 -5.17
CA ASN A 822 -15.34 6.35 -5.08
C ASN A 822 -15.09 7.17 -6.35
N ASN A 823 -15.27 6.57 -7.53
CA ASN A 823 -15.16 7.29 -8.81
C ASN A 823 -16.21 8.38 -8.95
N LEU A 824 -17.46 8.09 -8.55
CA LEU A 824 -18.53 9.09 -8.52
C LEU A 824 -18.23 10.21 -7.51
N GLY A 825 -17.68 9.87 -6.34
CA GLY A 825 -17.18 10.83 -5.36
C GLY A 825 -16.11 11.76 -5.95
N SER A 826 -15.19 11.23 -6.75
CA SER A 826 -14.19 12.02 -7.47
C SER A 826 -14.81 12.95 -8.52
N ALA A 827 -15.83 12.48 -9.24
CA ALA A 827 -16.54 13.31 -10.21
C ALA A 827 -17.25 14.49 -9.53
N TYR A 828 -17.95 14.25 -8.40
CA TYR A 828 -18.57 15.29 -7.59
C TYR A 828 -17.54 16.27 -6.99
N GLN A 829 -16.38 15.78 -6.56
CA GLN A 829 -15.28 16.60 -6.05
C GLN A 829 -14.81 17.60 -7.13
N LYS A 830 -14.55 17.12 -8.34
CA LYS A 830 -14.13 17.97 -9.47
C LYS A 830 -15.20 18.97 -9.91
N LEU A 831 -16.48 18.69 -9.62
CA LEU A 831 -17.60 19.60 -9.82
C LEU A 831 -17.77 20.60 -8.67
N GLY A 832 -16.87 20.60 -7.68
CA GLY A 832 -16.95 21.48 -6.51
C GLY A 832 -18.10 21.15 -5.56
N GLN A 833 -18.83 20.05 -5.78
CA GLN A 833 -19.90 19.57 -4.92
C GLN A 833 -19.33 18.69 -3.80
N LEU A 834 -18.52 19.31 -2.95
CA LEU A 834 -17.69 18.65 -1.95
C LEU A 834 -18.51 17.84 -0.92
N GLN A 835 -19.72 18.29 -0.58
CA GLN A 835 -20.61 17.58 0.35
C GLN A 835 -21.14 16.26 -0.25
N GLU A 836 -21.55 16.25 -1.51
CA GLU A 836 -21.96 15.01 -2.18
C GLU A 836 -20.76 14.09 -2.41
N SER A 837 -19.60 14.64 -2.78
CA SER A 837 -18.35 13.87 -2.86
C SER A 837 -18.04 13.12 -1.55
N MET A 838 -18.09 13.85 -0.42
CA MET A 838 -17.88 13.28 0.92
C MET A 838 -18.86 12.15 1.24
N LYS A 839 -20.13 12.30 0.86
CA LYS A 839 -21.16 11.27 1.05
C LYS A 839 -20.85 9.99 0.28
N TYR A 840 -20.45 10.09 -0.99
CA TYR A 840 -20.09 8.91 -1.80
C TYR A 840 -18.81 8.23 -1.30
N TYR A 841 -17.77 9.01 -0.99
CA TYR A 841 -16.53 8.46 -0.43
C TYR A 841 -16.74 7.79 0.93
N LYS A 842 -17.56 8.37 1.83
CA LYS A 842 -17.87 7.72 3.11
C LYS A 842 -18.64 6.41 2.93
N LYS A 843 -19.58 6.35 1.97
CA LYS A 843 -20.25 5.08 1.63
C LYS A 843 -19.28 4.03 1.10
N GLY A 844 -18.41 4.41 0.16
CA GLY A 844 -17.36 3.52 -0.36
C GLY A 844 -16.41 3.04 0.75
N LEU A 845 -16.06 3.92 1.69
CA LEU A 845 -15.22 3.61 2.84
C LEU A 845 -15.88 2.55 3.74
N THR A 846 -17.16 2.72 4.07
CA THR A 846 -17.91 1.74 4.89
C THR A 846 -17.92 0.38 4.24
N ILE A 847 -18.21 0.31 2.93
CA ILE A 847 -18.23 -0.95 2.17
C ILE A 847 -16.87 -1.63 2.20
N LYS A 848 -15.80 -0.92 1.84
CA LYS A 848 -14.44 -1.47 1.80
C LYS A 848 -13.93 -1.86 3.18
N THR A 849 -14.27 -1.10 4.22
CA THR A 849 -13.89 -1.41 5.61
C THR A 849 -14.60 -2.67 6.11
N ALA A 850 -15.88 -2.84 5.77
CA ALA A 850 -16.64 -4.05 6.13
C ALA A 850 -16.12 -5.30 5.39
N ALA A 851 -15.75 -5.16 4.12
CA ALA A 851 -15.26 -6.27 3.29
C ALA A 851 -13.82 -6.70 3.64
N TYR A 852 -12.91 -5.74 3.84
CA TYR A 852 -11.48 -6.02 3.96
C TYR A 852 -10.88 -5.75 5.36
N GLY A 853 -11.63 -5.12 6.26
CA GLY A 853 -11.14 -4.67 7.56
C GLY A 853 -10.40 -3.33 7.52
N GLU A 854 -10.20 -2.71 8.68
CA GLU A 854 -9.69 -1.33 8.81
C GLU A 854 -8.26 -1.12 8.31
N ASN A 855 -7.45 -2.19 8.24
CA ASN A 855 -6.03 -2.11 7.89
C ASN A 855 -5.73 -2.47 6.43
N HIS A 856 -6.75 -2.65 5.59
CA HIS A 856 -6.55 -3.00 4.18
C HIS A 856 -6.21 -1.78 3.32
N THR A 857 -5.38 -1.97 2.30
CA THR A 857 -4.85 -0.88 1.47
C THR A 857 -5.94 -0.17 0.67
N SER A 858 -6.96 -0.89 0.21
CA SER A 858 -8.14 -0.29 -0.43
C SER A 858 -8.96 0.62 0.50
N VAL A 859 -8.89 0.41 1.83
CA VAL A 859 -9.45 1.34 2.82
C VAL A 859 -8.55 2.58 2.89
N GLY A 860 -7.22 2.39 2.88
CA GLY A 860 -6.23 3.45 2.70
C GLY A 860 -6.54 4.37 1.52
N ASP A 861 -6.89 3.81 0.35
CA ASP A 861 -7.19 4.59 -0.86
C ASP A 861 -8.37 5.53 -0.63
N THR A 862 -9.44 5.00 -0.02
CA THR A 862 -10.63 5.80 0.25
C THR A 862 -10.39 6.81 1.37
N LEU A 863 -9.61 6.49 2.41
CA LEU A 863 -9.20 7.45 3.44
C LEU A 863 -8.39 8.61 2.85
N ASN A 864 -7.48 8.33 1.92
CA ASN A 864 -6.69 9.35 1.22
C ASN A 864 -7.60 10.27 0.38
N ASN A 865 -8.61 9.73 -0.30
CA ASN A 865 -9.61 10.52 -1.02
C ASN A 865 -10.46 11.39 -0.06
N VAL A 866 -10.92 10.83 1.05
CA VAL A 866 -11.66 11.58 2.10
C VAL A 866 -10.80 12.71 2.66
N GLY A 867 -9.53 12.44 2.97
CA GLY A 867 -8.56 13.45 3.41
C GLY A 867 -8.42 14.59 2.40
N THR A 868 -8.45 14.27 1.10
CA THR A 868 -8.39 15.28 0.03
C THR A 868 -9.63 16.17 0.00
N VAL A 869 -10.83 15.61 0.17
CA VAL A 869 -12.06 16.41 0.24
C VAL A 869 -12.07 17.31 1.48
N TYR A 870 -11.61 16.82 2.64
CA TYR A 870 -11.46 17.66 3.83
C TYR A 870 -10.47 18.81 3.63
N LYS A 871 -9.37 18.58 2.90
CA LYS A 871 -8.41 19.63 2.53
C LYS A 871 -9.07 20.71 1.66
N GLU A 872 -9.86 20.31 0.66
CA GLU A 872 -10.57 21.24 -0.24
C GLU A 872 -11.68 22.01 0.48
N LEU A 873 -12.29 21.41 1.50
CA LEU A 873 -13.16 22.09 2.46
C LEU A 873 -12.38 23.00 3.44
N GLY A 874 -11.07 23.13 3.33
CA GLY A 874 -10.25 23.94 4.27
C GLY A 874 -10.21 23.38 5.69
N GLN A 875 -10.73 22.18 5.94
CA GLN A 875 -10.67 21.49 7.23
C GLN A 875 -9.35 20.72 7.33
N LEU A 876 -8.24 21.47 7.34
CA LEU A 876 -6.88 20.94 7.23
C LEU A 876 -6.51 19.97 8.36
N GLN A 877 -7.02 20.19 9.58
CA GLN A 877 -6.79 19.28 10.72
C GLN A 877 -7.48 17.93 10.54
N GLU A 878 -8.72 17.90 10.03
CA GLU A 878 -9.40 16.64 9.73
C GLU A 878 -8.73 15.92 8.56
N SER A 879 -8.34 16.67 7.52
CA SER A 879 -7.56 16.14 6.40
C SER A 879 -6.30 15.40 6.89
N MET A 880 -5.54 16.03 7.81
CA MET A 880 -4.36 15.42 8.42
C MET A 880 -4.68 14.08 9.09
N LYS A 881 -5.74 13.99 9.90
CA LYS A 881 -6.14 12.74 10.59
C LYS A 881 -6.39 11.60 9.60
N TYR A 882 -7.04 11.87 8.47
CA TYR A 882 -7.34 10.86 7.46
C TYR A 882 -6.10 10.44 6.68
N TYR A 883 -5.22 11.38 6.32
CA TYR A 883 -3.93 11.04 5.69
C TYR A 883 -3.01 10.27 6.64
N GLU A 884 -2.95 10.61 7.93
CA GLU A 884 -2.18 9.86 8.93
C GLU A 884 -2.67 8.41 9.06
N LYS A 885 -4.00 8.19 9.05
CA LYS A 885 -4.56 6.84 9.03
C LYS A 885 -4.18 6.07 7.77
N ALA A 886 -4.30 6.69 6.60
CA ALA A 886 -3.89 6.06 5.34
C ALA A 886 -2.37 5.76 5.34
N LEU A 887 -1.56 6.67 5.88
CA LEU A 887 -0.11 6.52 6.00
C LEU A 887 0.25 5.33 6.89
N VAL A 888 -0.42 5.15 8.03
CA VAL A 888 -0.22 3.99 8.91
C VAL A 888 -0.58 2.69 8.18
N ILE A 889 -1.71 2.66 7.47
CA ILE A 889 -2.13 1.49 6.69
C ILE A 889 -1.08 1.14 5.63
N TYR A 890 -0.66 2.11 4.82
CA TYR A 890 0.31 1.85 3.75
C TYR A 890 1.70 1.51 4.28
N THR A 891 2.13 2.15 5.36
CA THR A 891 3.43 1.86 5.97
C THR A 891 3.42 0.45 6.56
N ALA A 892 2.32 0.02 7.18
CA ALA A 892 2.18 -1.33 7.71
C ALA A 892 2.02 -2.39 6.60
N ALA A 893 1.38 -2.06 5.47
CA ALA A 893 1.15 -3.01 4.38
C ALA A 893 2.35 -3.16 3.44
N TYR A 894 3.10 -2.08 3.20
CA TYR A 894 4.11 -2.03 2.15
C TYR A 894 5.50 -1.55 2.62
N GLY A 895 5.64 -1.11 3.87
CA GLY A 895 6.87 -0.52 4.40
C GLY A 895 7.06 0.96 4.02
N GLU A 896 8.03 1.62 4.66
CA GLU A 896 8.26 3.07 4.57
C GLU A 896 8.68 3.55 3.17
N ASN A 897 9.24 2.67 2.34
CA ASN A 897 9.79 3.01 1.03
C ASN A 897 8.82 2.73 -0.13
N HIS A 898 7.56 2.38 0.15
CA HIS A 898 6.58 2.13 -0.89
C HIS A 898 6.01 3.43 -1.48
N THR A 899 5.62 3.38 -2.75
CA THR A 899 5.18 4.57 -3.49
C THR A 899 3.87 5.14 -2.98
N SER A 900 2.94 4.31 -2.48
CA SER A 900 1.72 4.76 -1.78
C SER A 900 2.02 5.53 -0.48
N VAL A 901 3.12 5.19 0.22
CA VAL A 901 3.61 5.97 1.36
C VAL A 901 4.13 7.32 0.83
N GLY A 902 4.91 7.31 -0.26
CA GLY A 902 5.31 8.53 -0.97
C GLY A 902 4.14 9.44 -1.35
N ASP A 903 3.06 8.88 -1.92
CA ASP A 903 1.84 9.61 -2.31
C ASP A 903 1.19 10.27 -1.10
N THR A 904 1.09 9.53 -0.01
CA THR A 904 0.47 10.03 1.22
C THR A 904 1.34 11.09 1.90
N LEU A 905 2.67 10.92 1.93
CA LEU A 905 3.60 11.93 2.45
C LEU A 905 3.56 13.20 1.62
N ASN A 906 3.46 13.09 0.29
CA ASN A 906 3.27 14.25 -0.58
C ASN A 906 1.94 14.96 -0.28
N ASN A 907 0.86 14.23 0.00
CA ASN A 907 -0.41 14.81 0.43
C ASN A 907 -0.32 15.49 1.81
N VAL A 908 0.38 14.89 2.77
CA VAL A 908 0.67 15.49 4.08
C VAL A 908 1.49 16.78 3.92
N GLY A 909 2.48 16.79 3.03
CA GLY A 909 3.25 17.99 2.66
C GLY A 909 2.34 19.12 2.17
N ASN A 910 1.33 18.81 1.35
CA ASN A 910 0.33 19.79 0.90
C ASN A 910 -0.52 20.34 2.06
N VAL A 911 -0.87 19.52 3.05
CA VAL A 911 -1.64 19.98 4.23
C VAL A 911 -0.80 20.93 5.09
N TYR A 912 0.46 20.58 5.35
CA TYR A 912 1.38 21.47 6.07
C TYR A 912 1.62 22.80 5.35
N GLN A 913 1.72 22.77 4.01
CA GLN A 913 1.78 23.98 3.19
C GLN A 913 0.53 24.83 3.40
N GLY A 914 -0.67 24.23 3.33
CA GLY A 914 -1.94 24.93 3.56
C GLY A 914 -2.10 25.51 4.98
N LEU A 915 -1.44 24.93 5.98
CA LEU A 915 -1.38 25.45 7.35
C LEU A 915 -0.35 26.59 7.53
N GLY A 916 0.42 26.92 6.48
CA GLY A 916 1.52 27.89 6.55
C GLY A 916 2.79 27.35 7.22
N GLN A 917 2.86 26.05 7.50
CA GLN A 917 4.02 25.39 8.11
C GLN A 917 4.99 24.92 7.02
N LEU A 918 5.58 25.89 6.32
CA LEU A 918 6.36 25.66 5.09
C LEU A 918 7.59 24.77 5.30
N GLN A 919 8.26 24.85 6.46
CA GLN A 919 9.43 24.02 6.77
C GLN A 919 9.08 22.52 6.93
N GLU A 920 7.96 22.21 7.61
CA GLU A 920 7.50 20.81 7.69
C GLU A 920 7.03 20.31 6.32
N SER A 921 6.34 21.15 5.55
CA SER A 921 5.95 20.81 4.18
C SER A 921 7.14 20.36 3.32
N MET A 922 8.24 21.12 3.33
CA MET A 922 9.48 20.76 2.63
C MET A 922 9.99 19.38 3.04
N LYS A 923 10.10 19.12 4.34
CA LYS A 923 10.60 17.85 4.89
C LYS A 923 9.77 16.64 4.42
N TYR A 924 8.45 16.77 4.35
CA TYR A 924 7.59 15.70 3.85
C TYR A 924 7.72 15.49 2.34
N TYR A 925 7.85 16.57 1.56
CA TYR A 925 8.12 16.46 0.13
C TYR A 925 9.50 15.85 -0.17
N GLU A 926 10.54 16.19 0.60
CA GLU A 926 11.87 15.60 0.46
C GLU A 926 11.86 14.09 0.75
N LYS A 927 11.12 13.65 1.78
CA LYS A 927 10.92 12.22 2.04
C LYS A 927 10.22 11.52 0.88
N ALA A 928 9.13 12.09 0.36
CA ALA A 928 8.44 11.54 -0.80
C ALA A 928 9.36 11.50 -2.04
N LEU A 929 10.19 12.52 -2.25
CA LEU A 929 11.16 12.59 -3.34
C LEU A 929 12.18 11.45 -3.28
N ILE A 930 12.71 11.16 -2.09
CA ILE A 930 13.65 10.04 -1.88
C ILE A 930 12.98 8.72 -2.26
N ILE A 931 11.75 8.48 -1.76
CA ILE A 931 10.98 7.27 -2.05
C ILE A 931 10.77 7.10 -3.56
N TYR A 932 10.27 8.13 -4.25
CA TYR A 932 10.02 8.03 -5.69
C TYR A 932 11.31 7.88 -6.52
N THR A 933 12.40 8.53 -6.09
CA THR A 933 13.68 8.43 -6.80
C THR A 933 14.26 7.03 -6.67
N ALA A 934 14.17 6.41 -5.48
CA ALA A 934 14.58 5.02 -5.28
C ALA A 934 13.68 4.03 -6.04
N ALA A 935 12.35 4.23 -6.01
CA ALA A 935 11.41 3.30 -6.63
C ALA A 935 11.42 3.33 -8.16
N TYR A 936 11.61 4.51 -8.77
CA TYR A 936 11.40 4.71 -10.20
C TYR A 936 12.57 5.37 -10.95
N GLY A 937 13.60 5.83 -10.24
CA GLY A 937 14.71 6.61 -10.80
C GLY A 937 14.40 8.10 -10.99
N GLU A 938 15.45 8.89 -11.24
CA GLU A 938 15.39 10.37 -11.26
C GLU A 938 14.48 10.96 -12.36
N ASN A 939 14.24 10.21 -13.44
CA ASN A 939 13.47 10.69 -14.60
C ASN A 939 11.99 10.29 -14.56
N HIS A 940 11.50 9.78 -13.43
CA HIS A 940 10.09 9.40 -13.30
C HIS A 940 9.18 10.60 -13.03
N THR A 941 7.93 10.50 -13.47
CA THR A 941 6.95 11.59 -13.43
C THR A 941 6.56 11.98 -12.00
N SER A 942 6.52 11.03 -11.06
CA SER A 942 6.31 11.30 -9.63
C SER A 942 7.41 12.18 -9.04
N VAL A 943 8.68 11.94 -9.40
CA VAL A 943 9.82 12.80 -9.04
C VAL A 943 9.60 14.20 -9.59
N GLY A 944 9.23 14.31 -10.88
CA GLY A 944 8.88 15.60 -11.49
C GLY A 944 7.72 16.33 -10.78
N ASN A 945 6.71 15.62 -10.29
CA ASN A 945 5.60 16.20 -9.54
C ASN A 945 6.04 16.71 -8.16
N THR A 946 6.82 15.93 -7.42
CA THR A 946 7.32 16.34 -6.10
C THR A 946 8.29 17.51 -6.20
N LEU A 947 9.17 17.55 -7.21
CA LEU A 947 10.02 18.71 -7.49
C LEU A 947 9.21 19.96 -7.81
N ASN A 948 8.10 19.83 -8.56
CA ASN A 948 7.19 20.94 -8.78
C ASN A 948 6.57 21.44 -7.45
N ASN A 949 6.19 20.53 -6.54
CA ASN A 949 5.64 20.93 -5.25
C ASN A 949 6.68 21.62 -4.35
N LEU A 950 7.92 21.13 -4.32
CA LEU A 950 9.04 21.82 -3.67
C LEU A 950 9.25 23.23 -4.26
N GLY A 951 9.16 23.36 -5.58
CA GLY A 951 9.20 24.66 -6.25
C GLY A 951 8.13 25.62 -5.73
N MET A 952 6.91 25.15 -5.44
CA MET A 952 5.85 25.98 -4.86
C MET A 952 6.18 26.41 -3.42
N VAL A 953 6.75 25.52 -2.60
CA VAL A 953 7.11 25.88 -1.22
C VAL A 953 8.24 26.91 -1.18
N TYR A 954 9.28 26.74 -2.01
CA TYR A 954 10.35 27.75 -2.14
C TYR A 954 9.81 29.11 -2.60
N LYS A 955 8.81 29.11 -3.48
CA LYS A 955 8.13 30.32 -3.91
C LYS A 955 7.42 31.01 -2.74
N GLU A 956 6.65 30.27 -1.94
CA GLU A 956 5.95 30.81 -0.77
C GLU A 956 6.89 31.31 0.33
N LEU A 957 8.11 30.78 0.41
CA LEU A 957 9.19 31.28 1.27
C LEU A 957 9.85 32.57 0.72
N GLY A 958 9.46 33.04 -0.47
CA GLY A 958 10.10 34.19 -1.15
C GLY A 958 11.43 33.85 -1.84
N GLN A 959 11.82 32.58 -1.88
CA GLN A 959 13.06 32.12 -2.52
C GLN A 959 12.83 31.79 -4.01
N LEU A 960 12.48 32.82 -4.79
CA LEU A 960 12.03 32.70 -6.18
C LEU A 960 13.06 32.03 -7.12
N GLN A 961 14.36 32.25 -6.90
CA GLN A 961 15.41 31.65 -7.74
C GLN A 961 15.51 30.12 -7.57
N GLU A 962 15.42 29.62 -6.33
CA GLU A 962 15.41 28.17 -6.09
C GLU A 962 14.10 27.54 -6.60
N SER A 963 12.97 28.22 -6.41
CA SER A 963 11.68 27.79 -6.98
C SER A 963 11.79 27.52 -8.49
N MET A 964 12.38 28.46 -9.25
CA MET A 964 12.57 28.32 -10.69
C MET A 964 13.47 27.14 -11.07
N LYS A 965 14.52 26.85 -10.30
CA LYS A 965 15.42 25.71 -10.53
C LYS A 965 14.68 24.39 -10.39
N TYR A 966 13.86 24.24 -9.36
CA TYR A 966 13.02 23.05 -9.16
C TYR A 966 11.98 22.88 -10.27
N TYR A 967 11.29 23.96 -10.67
CA TYR A 967 10.34 23.89 -11.79
C TYR A 967 11.00 23.54 -13.12
N LYS A 968 12.20 24.06 -13.41
CA LYS A 968 12.94 23.70 -14.64
C LYS A 968 13.31 22.21 -14.67
N LYS A 969 13.77 21.64 -13.54
CA LYS A 969 14.04 20.20 -13.44
C LYS A 969 12.77 19.37 -13.67
N ALA A 970 11.67 19.75 -13.00
CA ALA A 970 10.37 19.12 -13.19
C ALA A 970 9.89 19.18 -14.65
N LEU A 971 10.12 20.32 -15.32
CA LEU A 971 9.77 20.52 -16.72
C LEU A 971 10.55 19.55 -17.63
N THR A 972 11.88 19.44 -17.44
CA THR A 972 12.71 18.50 -18.20
C THR A 972 12.22 17.06 -18.08
N ILE A 973 11.94 16.62 -16.85
CA ILE A 973 11.46 15.25 -16.57
C ILE A 973 10.10 15.01 -17.25
N LYS A 974 9.14 15.92 -17.06
CA LYS A 974 7.79 15.77 -17.61
C LYS A 974 7.76 15.85 -19.13
N THR A 975 8.59 16.70 -19.74
CA THR A 975 8.73 16.78 -21.20
C THR A 975 9.33 15.50 -21.76
N ALA A 976 10.34 14.92 -21.11
CA ALA A 976 10.93 13.65 -21.56
C ALA A 976 9.94 12.48 -21.44
N ALA A 977 9.17 12.42 -20.34
CA ALA A 977 8.24 11.33 -20.07
C ALA A 977 6.98 11.37 -20.96
N TYR A 978 6.41 12.56 -21.17
CA TYR A 978 5.10 12.69 -21.84
C TYR A 978 5.16 13.35 -23.23
N GLY A 979 6.28 14.00 -23.57
CA GLY A 979 6.40 14.86 -24.75
C GLY A 979 5.99 16.31 -24.49
N GLU A 980 6.40 17.23 -25.38
CA GLU A 980 6.25 18.69 -25.21
C GLU A 980 4.80 19.17 -25.12
N ASN A 981 3.86 18.47 -25.78
CA ASN A 981 2.47 18.88 -25.89
C ASN A 981 1.56 18.25 -24.82
N HIS A 982 2.11 17.60 -23.80
CA HIS A 982 1.30 16.97 -22.77
C HIS A 982 0.84 18.01 -21.71
N PRO A 983 -0.43 17.96 -21.24
CA PRO A 983 -0.94 18.90 -20.24
C PRO A 983 -0.10 19.04 -18.96
N SER A 984 0.56 17.98 -18.48
CA SER A 984 1.46 18.06 -17.32
C SER A 984 2.69 18.96 -17.53
N VAL A 985 3.15 19.10 -18.78
CA VAL A 985 4.18 20.07 -19.17
C VAL A 985 3.61 21.49 -19.06
N GLY A 986 2.39 21.69 -19.56
CA GLY A 986 1.64 22.94 -19.41
C GLY A 986 1.51 23.38 -17.95
N ASP A 987 1.24 22.45 -17.02
CA ASP A 987 1.10 22.78 -15.59
C ASP A 987 2.38 23.38 -15.02
N THR A 988 3.52 22.82 -15.41
CA THR A 988 4.84 23.25 -14.95
C THR A 988 5.25 24.58 -15.58
N LEU A 989 4.91 24.81 -16.86
CA LEU A 989 5.10 26.09 -17.53
C LEU A 989 4.24 27.19 -16.92
N ASN A 990 2.99 26.89 -16.54
CA ASN A 990 2.14 27.84 -15.81
C ASN A 990 2.76 28.23 -14.46
N ASN A 991 3.32 27.28 -13.71
CA ASN A 991 4.00 27.58 -12.44
C ASN A 991 5.28 28.41 -12.62
N LEU A 992 6.04 28.17 -13.70
CA LEU A 992 7.14 29.06 -14.09
C LEU A 992 6.62 30.47 -14.42
N GLY A 993 5.49 30.59 -15.12
CA GLY A 993 4.83 31.88 -15.38
C GLY A 993 4.51 32.65 -14.10
N ILE A 994 3.99 31.97 -13.07
CA ILE A 994 3.74 32.54 -11.74
C ILE A 994 5.04 33.02 -11.09
N ALA A 995 6.10 32.21 -11.10
CA ALA A 995 7.37 32.57 -10.49
C ALA A 995 8.00 33.82 -11.17
N TYR A 996 7.92 33.92 -12.50
CA TYR A 996 8.38 35.11 -13.23
C TYR A 996 7.54 36.35 -12.94
N GLN A 997 6.23 36.17 -12.74
CA GLN A 997 5.32 37.26 -12.34
C GLN A 997 5.73 37.83 -10.98
N GLU A 998 5.93 36.97 -9.97
CA GLU A 998 6.33 37.39 -8.63
C GLU A 998 7.73 38.04 -8.59
N LEU A 999 8.61 37.72 -9.55
CA LEU A 999 9.90 38.39 -9.73
C LEU A 999 9.78 39.78 -10.40
N GLY A 1000 8.58 40.18 -10.84
CA GLY A 1000 8.34 41.41 -11.60
C GLY A 1000 8.74 41.32 -13.09
N GLN A 1001 9.12 40.13 -13.56
CA GLN A 1001 9.47 39.89 -14.97
C GLN A 1001 8.22 39.55 -15.79
N LEU A 1002 7.29 40.50 -15.86
CA LEU A 1002 5.94 40.32 -16.39
C LEU A 1002 5.91 39.84 -17.86
N GLN A 1003 6.87 40.25 -18.69
CA GLN A 1003 6.94 39.81 -20.10
C GLN A 1003 7.32 38.33 -20.26
N GLU A 1004 8.27 37.81 -19.47
CA GLU A 1004 8.59 36.39 -19.50
C GLU A 1004 7.43 35.55 -18.92
N SER A 1005 6.75 36.08 -17.89
CA SER A 1005 5.54 35.46 -17.37
C SER A 1005 4.47 35.22 -18.45
N ILE A 1006 4.17 36.26 -19.26
CA ILE A 1006 3.22 36.16 -20.39
C ILE A 1006 3.63 35.03 -21.35
N LYS A 1007 4.90 34.99 -21.77
CA LYS A 1007 5.42 33.98 -22.70
C LYS A 1007 5.26 32.55 -22.17
N TYR A 1008 5.49 32.31 -20.88
CA TYR A 1008 5.29 30.99 -20.28
C TYR A 1008 3.81 30.62 -20.19
N TYR A 1009 2.94 31.55 -19.82
CA TYR A 1009 1.49 31.33 -19.84
C TYR A 1009 0.95 31.07 -21.26
N GLU A 1010 1.43 31.77 -22.28
CA GLU A 1010 1.05 31.54 -23.68
C GLU A 1010 1.45 30.15 -24.17
N LYS A 1011 2.65 29.67 -23.81
CA LYS A 1011 3.08 28.30 -24.10
C LYS A 1011 2.21 27.26 -23.40
N ALA A 1012 1.93 27.45 -22.11
CA ALA A 1012 1.03 26.56 -21.37
C ALA A 1012 -0.36 26.54 -22.00
N MET A 1013 -0.88 27.72 -22.38
CA MET A 1013 -2.17 27.85 -23.05
C MET A 1013 -2.18 27.12 -24.40
N ALA A 1014 -1.16 27.27 -25.24
CA ALA A 1014 -1.06 26.55 -26.51
C ALA A 1014 -1.10 25.03 -26.33
N ILE A 1015 -0.40 24.50 -25.32
CA ILE A 1015 -0.42 23.07 -24.97
C ILE A 1015 -1.82 22.63 -24.55
N TYR A 1016 -2.48 23.37 -23.66
CA TYR A 1016 -3.85 23.02 -23.22
C TYR A 1016 -4.85 23.12 -24.37
N THR A 1017 -4.75 24.14 -25.20
CA THR A 1017 -5.59 24.32 -26.38
C THR A 1017 -5.37 23.21 -27.40
N ALA A 1018 -4.15 22.73 -27.60
CA ALA A 1018 -3.88 21.58 -28.48
C ALA A 1018 -4.41 20.26 -27.91
N ALA A 1019 -4.22 20.03 -26.60
CA ALA A 1019 -4.63 18.79 -25.94
C ALA A 1019 -6.15 18.66 -25.78
N TYR A 1020 -6.85 19.78 -25.60
CA TYR A 1020 -8.28 19.79 -25.28
C TYR A 1020 -9.15 20.48 -26.35
N GLY A 1021 -8.61 21.36 -27.18
CA GLY A 1021 -9.33 22.12 -28.22
C GLY A 1021 -9.58 23.60 -27.87
N GLU A 1022 -9.74 24.47 -28.87
CA GLU A 1022 -9.89 25.94 -28.72
C GLU A 1022 -11.18 26.38 -28.00
N ASN A 1023 -12.28 25.65 -28.20
CA ASN A 1023 -13.57 25.93 -27.56
C ASN A 1023 -13.79 25.11 -26.29
N HIS A 1024 -12.75 24.44 -25.79
CA HIS A 1024 -12.91 23.41 -24.78
C HIS A 1024 -13.10 24.01 -23.39
N THR A 1025 -14.02 23.42 -22.63
CA THR A 1025 -14.35 23.72 -21.24
C THR A 1025 -13.27 23.21 -20.27
N SER A 1026 -11.99 23.31 -20.64
CA SER A 1026 -10.89 22.85 -19.78
C SER A 1026 -10.61 23.92 -18.74
N PHE A 1027 -10.67 23.53 -17.48
CA PHE A 1027 -10.37 24.42 -16.36
C PHE A 1027 -8.96 24.98 -16.39
N LYS A 1028 -8.00 24.24 -16.98
CA LYS A 1028 -6.61 24.66 -17.10
C LYS A 1028 -6.47 25.87 -18.00
N VAL A 1029 -7.21 25.90 -19.12
CA VAL A 1029 -7.30 27.06 -20.02
C VAL A 1029 -7.90 28.25 -19.27
N GLY A 1030 -9.02 28.04 -18.57
CA GLY A 1030 -9.66 29.08 -17.77
C GLY A 1030 -8.76 29.66 -16.66
N ASN A 1031 -7.98 28.83 -15.98
CA ASN A 1031 -7.02 29.27 -14.96
C ASN A 1031 -5.85 30.05 -15.56
N THR A 1032 -5.30 29.57 -16.68
CA THR A 1032 -4.18 30.24 -17.36
C THR A 1032 -4.60 31.61 -17.89
N LEU A 1033 -5.79 31.73 -18.47
CA LEU A 1033 -6.37 33.01 -18.90
C LEU A 1033 -6.61 33.95 -17.71
N ASN A 1034 -7.05 33.42 -16.57
CA ASN A 1034 -7.18 34.21 -15.35
C ASN A 1034 -5.81 34.71 -14.86
N ASN A 1035 -4.76 33.89 -14.93
CA ASN A 1035 -3.41 34.31 -14.58
C ASN A 1035 -2.86 35.37 -15.54
N LEU A 1036 -3.07 35.21 -16.85
CA LEU A 1036 -2.77 36.26 -17.84
C LEU A 1036 -3.50 37.56 -17.51
N GLY A 1037 -4.79 37.47 -17.14
CA GLY A 1037 -5.56 38.60 -16.67
C GLY A 1037 -4.90 39.32 -15.49
N MET A 1038 -4.35 38.58 -14.51
CA MET A 1038 -3.62 39.17 -13.38
C MET A 1038 -2.34 39.88 -13.83
N VAL A 1039 -1.54 39.28 -14.72
CA VAL A 1039 -0.31 39.91 -15.23
C VAL A 1039 -0.62 41.21 -15.98
N TYR A 1040 -1.65 41.22 -16.83
CA TYR A 1040 -2.08 42.45 -17.50
C TYR A 1040 -2.61 43.51 -16.53
N LYS A 1041 -3.21 43.09 -15.40
CA LYS A 1041 -3.59 44.02 -14.32
C LYS A 1041 -2.36 44.67 -13.70
N GLU A 1042 -1.34 43.88 -13.38
CA GLU A 1042 -0.06 44.35 -12.81
C GLU A 1042 0.72 45.25 -13.76
N LEU A 1043 0.57 45.05 -15.08
CA LEU A 1043 1.07 45.98 -16.12
C LEU A 1043 0.26 47.29 -16.21
N GLY A 1044 -0.82 47.45 -15.43
CA GLY A 1044 -1.74 48.60 -15.52
C GLY A 1044 -2.69 48.55 -16.74
N GLN A 1045 -2.69 47.45 -17.51
CA GLN A 1045 -3.52 47.28 -18.69
C GLN A 1045 -4.89 46.67 -18.31
N LEU A 1046 -5.65 47.41 -17.51
CA LEU A 1046 -6.91 46.96 -16.91
C LEU A 1046 -7.96 46.47 -17.93
N GLN A 1047 -8.04 47.09 -19.12
CA GLN A 1047 -8.98 46.68 -20.16
C GLN A 1047 -8.65 45.29 -20.76
N GLU A 1048 -7.38 44.99 -21.01
CA GLU A 1048 -6.97 43.66 -21.48
C GLU A 1048 -7.12 42.62 -20.36
N SER A 1049 -6.77 42.98 -19.12
CA SER A 1049 -7.03 42.15 -17.94
C SER A 1049 -8.49 41.68 -17.88
N MET A 1050 -9.43 42.62 -18.01
CA MET A 1050 -10.86 42.32 -18.02
C MET A 1050 -11.29 41.42 -19.19
N LYS A 1051 -10.70 41.60 -20.37
CA LYS A 1051 -10.98 40.74 -21.54
C LYS A 1051 -10.56 39.29 -21.27
N TYR A 1052 -9.39 39.07 -20.69
CA TYR A 1052 -8.94 37.73 -20.29
C TYR A 1052 -9.80 37.13 -19.18
N TYR A 1053 -10.15 37.90 -18.14
CA TYR A 1053 -11.04 37.42 -17.09
C TYR A 1053 -12.44 37.06 -17.61
N LYS A 1054 -13.02 37.83 -18.53
CA LYS A 1054 -14.32 37.50 -19.14
C LYS A 1054 -14.26 36.21 -19.95
N LYS A 1055 -13.19 36.00 -20.73
CA LYS A 1055 -12.98 34.72 -21.44
C LYS A 1055 -12.83 33.55 -20.46
N ALA A 1056 -12.03 33.73 -19.40
CA ALA A 1056 -11.87 32.74 -18.35
C ALA A 1056 -13.21 32.42 -17.66
N LEU A 1057 -14.05 33.42 -17.43
CA LEU A 1057 -15.36 33.27 -16.83
C LEU A 1057 -16.27 32.42 -17.72
N THR A 1058 -16.36 32.74 -19.01
CA THR A 1058 -17.17 31.95 -19.97
C THR A 1058 -16.74 30.49 -20.00
N ILE A 1059 -15.43 30.21 -20.08
CA ILE A 1059 -14.90 28.84 -20.14
C ILE A 1059 -15.17 28.10 -18.83
N LYS A 1060 -14.88 28.70 -17.67
CA LYS A 1060 -15.08 28.05 -16.36
C LYS A 1060 -16.56 27.81 -16.06
N THR A 1061 -17.44 28.74 -16.43
CA THR A 1061 -18.90 28.57 -16.30
C THR A 1061 -19.40 27.41 -17.16
N ALA A 1062 -18.93 27.31 -18.40
CA ALA A 1062 -19.30 26.19 -19.27
C ALA A 1062 -18.74 24.84 -18.77
N ALA A 1063 -17.56 24.84 -18.15
CA ALA A 1063 -16.91 23.64 -17.60
C ALA A 1063 -17.58 23.08 -16.36
N TYR A 1064 -17.86 23.95 -15.41
CA TYR A 1064 -18.25 23.55 -14.06
C TYR A 1064 -19.67 23.92 -13.68
N GLY A 1065 -20.33 24.76 -14.48
CA GLY A 1065 -21.58 25.42 -14.13
C GLY A 1065 -21.36 26.74 -13.39
N GLU A 1066 -22.42 27.56 -13.32
CA GLU A 1066 -22.38 28.92 -12.76
C GLU A 1066 -22.03 28.98 -11.27
N ASN A 1067 -22.31 27.91 -10.53
CA ASN A 1067 -22.17 27.87 -9.07
C ASN A 1067 -20.85 27.24 -8.58
N HIS A 1068 -19.88 27.05 -9.47
CA HIS A 1068 -18.60 26.44 -9.09
C HIS A 1068 -17.65 27.45 -8.43
N PRO A 1069 -16.91 27.09 -7.36
CA PRO A 1069 -15.95 28.01 -6.73
C PRO A 1069 -14.94 28.66 -7.69
N SER A 1070 -14.44 27.95 -8.69
CA SER A 1070 -13.52 28.52 -9.70
C SER A 1070 -14.13 29.65 -10.54
N VAL A 1071 -15.45 29.67 -10.72
CA VAL A 1071 -16.20 30.78 -11.34
C VAL A 1071 -16.20 31.97 -10.38
N GLY A 1072 -16.44 31.71 -9.09
CA GLY A 1072 -16.28 32.68 -8.01
C GLY A 1072 -14.90 33.35 -8.01
N ASP A 1073 -13.82 32.59 -8.23
CA ASP A 1073 -12.44 33.15 -8.25
C ASP A 1073 -12.29 34.20 -9.37
N THR A 1074 -12.78 33.88 -10.56
CA THR A 1074 -12.72 34.79 -11.70
C THR A 1074 -13.64 36.00 -11.52
N LEU A 1075 -14.82 35.83 -10.91
CA LEU A 1075 -15.72 36.94 -10.57
C LEU A 1075 -15.09 37.87 -9.53
N ASN A 1076 -14.41 37.33 -8.51
CA ASN A 1076 -13.68 38.13 -7.55
C ASN A 1076 -12.56 38.95 -8.23
N ASN A 1077 -11.82 38.34 -9.16
CA ASN A 1077 -10.78 39.06 -9.91
C ASN A 1077 -11.34 40.15 -10.83
N LEU A 1078 -12.51 39.92 -11.45
CA LEU A 1078 -13.25 40.97 -12.15
C LEU A 1078 -13.65 42.10 -11.18
N GLY A 1079 -14.11 41.77 -9.98
CA GLY A 1079 -14.41 42.74 -8.93
C GLY A 1079 -13.21 43.63 -8.59
N ILE A 1080 -12.02 43.05 -8.46
CA ILE A 1080 -10.77 43.79 -8.26
C ILE A 1080 -10.47 44.71 -9.44
N ALA A 1081 -10.56 44.20 -10.68
CA ALA A 1081 -10.30 45.02 -11.87
C ALA A 1081 -11.28 46.21 -12.00
N TYR A 1082 -12.55 46.01 -11.66
CA TYR A 1082 -13.55 47.10 -11.63
C TYR A 1082 -13.28 48.10 -10.51
N GLN A 1083 -12.81 47.65 -9.34
CA GLN A 1083 -12.41 48.52 -8.24
C GLN A 1083 -11.25 49.44 -8.66
N GLU A 1084 -10.20 48.88 -9.26
CA GLU A 1084 -9.03 49.65 -9.73
C GLU A 1084 -9.38 50.61 -10.88
N LEU A 1085 -10.43 50.32 -11.65
CA LEU A 1085 -10.98 51.24 -12.64
C LEU A 1085 -11.84 52.36 -12.04
N GLY A 1086 -12.06 52.35 -10.71
CA GLY A 1086 -12.92 53.29 -9.99
C GLY A 1086 -14.43 52.98 -10.10
N GLN A 1087 -14.81 51.85 -10.71
CA GLN A 1087 -16.20 51.44 -10.88
C GLN A 1087 -16.69 50.62 -9.68
N LEU A 1088 -16.71 51.27 -8.51
CA LEU A 1088 -16.94 50.63 -7.21
C LEU A 1088 -18.27 49.87 -7.11
N GLN A 1089 -19.34 50.33 -7.75
CA GLN A 1089 -20.65 49.66 -7.73
C GLN A 1089 -20.67 48.34 -8.51
N GLU A 1090 -20.02 48.29 -9.68
CA GLU A 1090 -19.88 47.02 -10.41
C GLU A 1090 -18.95 46.06 -9.65
N SER A 1091 -17.90 46.58 -9.00
CA SER A 1091 -17.03 45.78 -8.14
C SER A 1091 -17.82 45.05 -7.04
N ILE A 1092 -18.70 45.76 -6.31
CA ILE A 1092 -19.59 45.18 -5.29
C ILE A 1092 -20.42 44.03 -5.88
N LYS A 1093 -21.09 44.27 -7.01
CA LYS A 1093 -21.94 43.27 -7.67
C LYS A 1093 -21.18 41.99 -8.05
N TYR A 1094 -19.94 42.11 -8.53
CA TYR A 1094 -19.11 40.93 -8.83
C TYR A 1094 -18.65 40.21 -7.56
N TYR A 1095 -18.27 40.94 -6.51
CA TYR A 1095 -17.92 40.35 -5.22
C TYR A 1095 -19.11 39.65 -4.56
N GLU A 1096 -20.31 40.22 -4.61
CA GLU A 1096 -21.54 39.60 -4.08
C GLU A 1096 -21.88 38.30 -4.80
N LYS A 1097 -21.75 38.26 -6.14
CA LYS A 1097 -21.91 37.02 -6.91
C LYS A 1097 -20.88 35.97 -6.53
N ALA A 1098 -19.60 36.35 -6.43
CA ALA A 1098 -18.53 35.44 -6.00
C ALA A 1098 -18.81 34.89 -4.59
N MET A 1099 -19.26 35.77 -3.67
CA MET A 1099 -19.63 35.41 -2.31
C MET A 1099 -20.79 34.42 -2.28
N ALA A 1100 -21.86 34.64 -3.05
CA ALA A 1100 -22.99 33.71 -3.14
C ALA A 1100 -22.57 32.31 -3.61
N ILE A 1101 -21.68 32.23 -4.60
CA ILE A 1101 -21.11 30.97 -5.09
C ILE A 1101 -20.30 30.26 -3.99
N TYR A 1102 -19.40 30.97 -3.32
CA TYR A 1102 -18.60 30.37 -2.25
C TYR A 1102 -19.47 29.92 -1.08
N THR A 1103 -20.45 30.73 -0.68
CA THR A 1103 -21.40 30.38 0.37
C THR A 1103 -22.22 29.14 0.01
N ALA A 1104 -22.64 28.98 -1.24
CA ALA A 1104 -23.35 27.78 -1.69
C ALA A 1104 -22.46 26.54 -1.72
N ALA A 1105 -21.20 26.66 -2.17
CA ALA A 1105 -20.28 25.53 -2.30
C ALA A 1105 -19.72 25.04 -0.95
N TYR A 1106 -19.46 25.97 -0.04
CA TYR A 1106 -18.80 25.68 1.24
C TYR A 1106 -19.76 25.74 2.44
N GLY A 1107 -20.85 26.52 2.38
CA GLY A 1107 -21.83 26.75 3.45
C GLY A 1107 -21.71 28.12 4.13
N GLU A 1108 -22.81 28.64 4.68
CA GLU A 1108 -22.90 29.99 5.28
C GLU A 1108 -22.00 30.23 6.51
N ASN A 1109 -21.75 29.19 7.30
CA ASN A 1109 -20.90 29.26 8.50
C ASN A 1109 -19.47 28.73 8.25
N HIS A 1110 -19.09 28.54 6.99
CA HIS A 1110 -17.91 27.77 6.66
C HIS A 1110 -16.63 28.59 6.73
N THR A 1111 -15.57 27.98 7.28
CA THR A 1111 -14.22 28.53 7.44
C THR A 1111 -13.45 28.59 6.12
N SER A 1112 -14.12 28.92 5.00
CA SER A 1112 -13.45 29.01 3.71
C SER A 1112 -12.72 30.35 3.60
N PHE A 1113 -11.42 30.29 3.33
CA PHE A 1113 -10.60 31.49 3.14
C PHE A 1113 -11.07 32.37 1.98
N LYS A 1114 -11.70 31.78 0.97
CA LYS A 1114 -12.23 32.51 -0.19
C LYS A 1114 -13.33 33.47 0.23
N VAL A 1115 -14.25 33.03 1.10
CA VAL A 1115 -15.29 33.88 1.69
C VAL A 1115 -14.64 35.01 2.49
N GLY A 1116 -13.67 34.68 3.35
CA GLY A 1116 -12.95 35.69 4.14
C GLY A 1116 -12.21 36.73 3.28
N ASN A 1117 -11.61 36.33 2.16
CA ASN A 1117 -10.93 37.24 1.24
C ASN A 1117 -11.91 38.14 0.48
N THR A 1118 -13.02 37.59 -0.03
CA THR A 1118 -14.04 38.39 -0.70
C THR A 1118 -14.68 39.41 0.25
N LEU A 1119 -14.96 39.02 1.50
CA LEU A 1119 -15.45 39.94 2.53
C LEU A 1119 -14.42 41.05 2.83
N ASN A 1120 -13.13 40.71 2.90
CA ASN A 1120 -12.07 41.71 3.06
C ASN A 1120 -12.01 42.68 1.87
N ASN A 1121 -12.22 42.20 0.64
CA ASN A 1121 -12.26 43.05 -0.55
C ASN A 1121 -13.51 43.94 -0.57
N LEU A 1122 -14.68 43.41 -0.21
CA LEU A 1122 -15.89 44.21 0.00
C LEU A 1122 -15.65 45.30 1.06
N GLY A 1123 -15.04 44.95 2.18
CA GLY A 1123 -14.66 45.91 3.22
C GLY A 1123 -13.79 47.05 2.68
N MET A 1124 -12.86 46.73 1.78
CA MET A 1124 -12.00 47.73 1.13
C MET A 1124 -12.80 48.66 0.21
N VAL A 1125 -13.67 48.13 -0.63
CA VAL A 1125 -14.53 48.92 -1.52
C VAL A 1125 -15.47 49.84 -0.72
N TYR A 1126 -16.06 49.34 0.36
CA TYR A 1126 -16.89 50.17 1.24
C TYR A 1126 -16.09 51.28 1.94
N LYS A 1127 -14.82 51.03 2.28
CA LYS A 1127 -13.92 52.07 2.79
C LYS A 1127 -13.60 53.12 1.73
N GLU A 1128 -13.35 52.71 0.48
CA GLU A 1128 -13.13 53.64 -0.65
C GLU A 1128 -14.38 54.48 -0.96
N LEU A 1129 -15.58 53.94 -0.75
CA LEU A 1129 -16.85 54.67 -0.79
C LEU A 1129 -17.08 55.59 0.42
N GLY A 1130 -16.20 55.59 1.42
CA GLY A 1130 -16.35 56.35 2.67
C GLY A 1130 -17.33 55.74 3.68
N GLN A 1131 -17.87 54.55 3.42
CA GLN A 1131 -18.81 53.85 4.30
C GLN A 1131 -18.07 53.01 5.34
N LEU A 1132 -17.35 53.69 6.25
CA LEU A 1132 -16.42 53.07 7.21
C LEU A 1132 -17.09 52.06 8.16
N GLN A 1133 -18.36 52.26 8.55
CA GLN A 1133 -19.09 51.35 9.45
C GLN A 1133 -19.40 50.00 8.77
N GLU A 1134 -19.84 50.00 7.50
CA GLU A 1134 -20.05 48.75 6.77
C GLU A 1134 -18.71 48.07 6.45
N SER A 1135 -17.66 48.85 6.12
CA SER A 1135 -16.31 48.34 5.95
C SER A 1135 -15.83 47.55 7.18
N MET A 1136 -15.99 48.13 8.37
CA MET A 1136 -15.65 47.50 9.64
C MET A 1136 -16.38 46.16 9.84
N LYS A 1137 -17.69 46.14 9.63
CA LYS A 1137 -18.53 44.92 9.74
C LYS A 1137 -18.09 43.80 8.79
N TYR A 1138 -17.70 44.15 7.56
CA TYR A 1138 -17.16 43.17 6.61
C TYR A 1138 -15.79 42.64 7.04
N TYR A 1139 -14.90 43.50 7.55
CA TYR A 1139 -13.61 43.07 8.06
C TYR A 1139 -13.70 42.23 9.34
N GLU A 1140 -14.61 42.51 10.27
CA GLU A 1140 -14.85 41.70 11.47
C GLU A 1140 -15.36 40.30 11.12
N LYS A 1141 -16.27 40.20 10.15
CA LYS A 1141 -16.72 38.91 9.62
C LYS A 1141 -15.57 38.16 8.95
N ALA A 1142 -14.78 38.84 8.12
CA ALA A 1142 -13.60 38.25 7.48
C ALA A 1142 -12.58 37.75 8.52
N LEU A 1143 -12.37 38.51 9.60
CA LEU A 1143 -11.46 38.15 10.68
C LEU A 1143 -11.92 36.87 11.39
N THR A 1144 -13.22 36.80 11.73
CA THR A 1144 -13.82 35.63 12.39
C THR A 1144 -13.64 34.37 11.54
N ILE A 1145 -13.98 34.44 10.25
CA ILE A 1145 -13.88 33.32 9.32
C ILE A 1145 -12.41 32.89 9.12
N LYS A 1146 -11.51 33.84 8.87
CA LYS A 1146 -10.09 33.52 8.64
C LYS A 1146 -9.40 32.97 9.88
N THR A 1147 -9.76 33.45 11.07
CA THR A 1147 -9.23 32.94 12.34
C THR A 1147 -9.68 31.50 12.57
N ALA A 1148 -10.95 31.19 12.30
CA ALA A 1148 -11.46 29.82 12.39
C ALA A 1148 -10.88 28.89 11.31
N ALA A 1149 -10.55 29.42 10.12
CA ALA A 1149 -9.98 28.66 9.00
C ALA A 1149 -8.51 28.28 9.20
N TYR A 1150 -7.70 29.25 9.60
CA TYR A 1150 -6.23 29.12 9.57
C TYR A 1150 -5.59 29.13 10.96
N GLY A 1151 -6.37 29.45 11.99
CA GLY A 1151 -5.84 29.75 13.32
C GLY A 1151 -5.37 31.21 13.46
N GLU A 1152 -5.20 31.65 14.70
CA GLU A 1152 -4.91 33.05 15.06
C GLU A 1152 -3.58 33.58 14.53
N ASN A 1153 -2.60 32.69 14.29
CA ASN A 1153 -1.23 33.07 13.93
C ASN A 1153 -0.96 33.08 12.41
N HIS A 1154 -1.98 32.93 11.58
CA HIS A 1154 -1.79 32.89 10.13
C HIS A 1154 -1.69 34.29 9.52
N THR A 1155 -0.84 34.48 8.51
CA THR A 1155 -0.59 35.78 7.85
C THR A 1155 -1.86 36.40 7.27
N SER A 1156 -2.81 35.60 6.78
CA SER A 1156 -4.10 36.12 6.30
C SER A 1156 -4.95 36.77 7.40
N VAL A 1157 -4.84 36.32 8.65
CA VAL A 1157 -5.47 36.97 9.82
C VAL A 1157 -4.77 38.30 10.09
N GLY A 1158 -3.43 38.31 10.05
CA GLY A 1158 -2.60 39.52 10.15
C GLY A 1158 -3.01 40.61 9.15
N ASN A 1159 -3.25 40.24 7.88
CA ASN A 1159 -3.71 41.18 6.85
C ASN A 1159 -5.06 41.83 7.18
N THR A 1160 -6.03 41.04 7.65
CA THR A 1160 -7.35 41.58 8.01
C THR A 1160 -7.29 42.42 9.29
N LEU A 1161 -6.44 42.07 10.26
CA LEU A 1161 -6.16 42.90 11.43
C LEU A 1161 -5.53 44.25 11.02
N ASN A 1162 -4.57 44.25 10.08
CA ASN A 1162 -4.00 45.49 9.55
C ASN A 1162 -5.06 46.39 8.89
N ASN A 1163 -5.98 45.81 8.11
CA ASN A 1163 -7.06 46.57 7.48
C ASN A 1163 -8.06 47.12 8.52
N LEU A 1164 -8.39 46.35 9.57
CA LEU A 1164 -9.17 46.85 10.71
C LEU A 1164 -8.46 48.00 11.41
N GLY A 1165 -7.17 47.87 11.68
CA GLY A 1165 -6.36 48.95 12.27
C GLY A 1165 -6.45 50.24 11.46
N MET A 1166 -6.41 50.13 10.13
CA MET A 1166 -6.57 51.27 9.22
C MET A 1166 -7.97 51.89 9.28
N VAL A 1167 -9.04 51.09 9.33
CA VAL A 1167 -10.41 51.61 9.47
C VAL A 1167 -10.61 52.31 10.82
N TYR A 1168 -10.09 51.75 11.91
CA TYR A 1168 -10.12 52.38 13.23
C TYR A 1168 -9.35 53.71 13.25
N GLN A 1169 -8.22 53.81 12.53
CA GLN A 1169 -7.49 55.05 12.34
C GLN A 1169 -8.37 56.10 11.62
N PHE A 1170 -9.01 55.73 10.51
CA PHE A 1170 -9.94 56.64 9.80
C PHE A 1170 -11.17 57.05 10.61
N LEU A 1171 -11.61 56.22 11.55
CA LEU A 1171 -12.67 56.54 12.52
C LEU A 1171 -12.18 57.41 13.70
N GLY A 1172 -10.88 57.72 13.78
CA GLY A 1172 -10.26 58.48 14.86
C GLY A 1172 -10.01 57.68 16.16
N GLN A 1173 -10.20 56.36 16.14
CA GLN A 1173 -9.99 55.47 17.28
C GLN A 1173 -8.54 54.94 17.33
N LEU A 1174 -7.59 55.86 17.52
CA LEU A 1174 -6.15 55.60 17.35
C LEU A 1174 -5.60 54.50 18.27
N GLN A 1175 -6.09 54.39 19.52
CA GLN A 1175 -5.65 53.36 20.48
C GLN A 1175 -6.05 51.94 20.07
N GLU A 1176 -7.24 51.76 19.50
CA GLU A 1176 -7.64 50.45 18.96
C GLU A 1176 -6.85 50.11 17.70
N SER A 1177 -6.57 51.11 16.85
CA SER A 1177 -5.71 50.94 15.68
C SER A 1177 -4.33 50.38 16.02
N ILE A 1178 -3.66 50.91 17.08
CA ILE A 1178 -2.38 50.38 17.58
C ILE A 1178 -2.50 48.89 17.91
N LYS A 1179 -3.50 48.50 18.71
CA LYS A 1179 -3.68 47.10 19.13
C LYS A 1179 -3.79 46.15 17.95
N TYR A 1180 -4.51 46.55 16.91
CA TYR A 1180 -4.67 45.73 15.70
C TYR A 1180 -3.38 45.63 14.89
N TYR A 1181 -2.66 46.74 14.71
CA TYR A 1181 -1.36 46.72 14.02
C TYR A 1181 -0.29 45.91 14.78
N GLU A 1182 -0.22 46.01 16.11
CA GLU A 1182 0.74 45.23 16.91
C GLU A 1182 0.47 43.72 16.83
N LYS A 1183 -0.80 43.30 16.89
CA LYS A 1183 -1.17 41.89 16.69
C LYS A 1183 -0.76 41.40 15.31
N ALA A 1184 -1.01 42.19 14.27
CA ALA A 1184 -0.62 41.86 12.91
C ALA A 1184 0.91 41.80 12.76
N LEU A 1185 1.66 42.72 13.37
CA LEU A 1185 3.13 42.74 13.37
C LEU A 1185 3.70 41.44 13.98
N LYS A 1186 3.16 41.02 15.12
CA LYS A 1186 3.58 39.78 15.80
C LYS A 1186 3.37 38.55 14.92
N ILE A 1187 2.22 38.46 14.24
CA ILE A 1187 1.89 37.36 13.32
C ILE A 1187 2.90 37.31 12.17
N TYR A 1188 3.12 38.44 11.47
CA TYR A 1188 4.03 38.46 10.32
C TYR A 1188 5.47 38.18 10.70
N THR A 1189 5.93 38.69 11.85
CA THR A 1189 7.29 38.45 12.34
C THR A 1189 7.51 36.97 12.63
N ALA A 1190 6.55 36.29 13.26
CA ALA A 1190 6.65 34.86 13.57
C ALA A 1190 6.53 33.96 12.33
N ALA A 1191 5.64 34.29 11.38
CA ALA A 1191 5.38 33.46 10.22
C ALA A 1191 6.41 33.62 9.09
N CYS A 1192 6.92 34.83 8.88
CA CYS A 1192 7.75 35.17 7.71
C CYS A 1192 9.16 35.65 8.08
N GLY A 1193 9.45 35.89 9.36
CA GLY A 1193 10.71 36.46 9.83
C GLY A 1193 10.72 37.99 9.86
N GLU A 1194 11.66 38.57 10.62
CA GLU A 1194 11.76 40.01 10.91
C GLU A 1194 12.03 40.88 9.68
N ASN A 1195 12.68 40.32 8.65
CA ASN A 1195 13.07 41.04 7.44
C ASN A 1195 12.05 40.92 6.30
N HIS A 1196 10.87 40.34 6.56
CA HIS A 1196 9.85 40.19 5.53
C HIS A 1196 9.19 41.53 5.21
N ILE A 1197 8.89 41.77 3.94
CA ILE A 1197 8.30 43.01 3.43
C ILE A 1197 7.06 43.44 4.23
N SER A 1198 6.13 42.50 4.52
CA SER A 1198 4.90 42.80 5.27
C SER A 1198 5.16 43.37 6.68
N VAL A 1199 6.27 43.00 7.34
CA VAL A 1199 6.68 43.59 8.62
C VAL A 1199 7.00 45.08 8.41
N GLY A 1200 7.69 45.42 7.32
CA GLY A 1200 7.95 46.80 6.91
C GLY A 1200 6.68 47.62 6.68
N HIS A 1201 5.64 47.05 6.07
CA HIS A 1201 4.35 47.73 5.87
C HIS A 1201 3.67 48.09 7.19
N ILE A 1202 3.61 47.14 8.13
CA ILE A 1202 2.97 47.38 9.42
C ILE A 1202 3.77 48.37 10.26
N LEU A 1203 5.11 48.29 10.23
CA LEU A 1203 5.97 49.27 10.89
C LEU A 1203 5.77 50.67 10.31
N ASN A 1204 5.65 50.82 9.00
CA ASN A 1204 5.36 52.12 8.39
C ASN A 1204 3.99 52.66 8.83
N ASN A 1205 2.95 51.81 8.90
CA ASN A 1205 1.62 52.22 9.36
C ASN A 1205 1.61 52.62 10.85
N LEU A 1206 2.28 51.84 11.71
CA LEU A 1206 2.50 52.20 13.12
C LEU A 1206 3.28 53.50 13.25
N GLY A 1207 4.28 53.72 12.40
CA GLY A 1207 5.04 54.97 12.34
C GLY A 1207 4.12 56.18 12.12
N THR A 1208 3.21 56.09 11.14
CA THR A 1208 2.24 57.15 10.85
C THR A 1208 1.28 57.36 12.02
N LEU A 1209 0.81 56.29 12.63
CA LEU A 1209 -0.12 56.36 13.76
C LEU A 1209 0.53 56.99 15.02
N TYR A 1210 1.79 56.65 15.29
CA TYR A 1210 2.56 57.27 16.38
C TYR A 1210 2.83 58.75 16.10
N GLN A 1211 3.03 59.14 14.83
CA GLN A 1211 3.14 60.54 14.44
C GLN A 1211 1.83 61.30 14.72
N GLU A 1212 0.67 60.73 14.37
CA GLU A 1212 -0.66 61.31 14.65
C GLU A 1212 -0.95 61.47 16.15
N LEU A 1213 -0.40 60.58 16.99
CA LEU A 1213 -0.48 60.66 18.46
C LEU A 1213 0.56 61.61 19.09
N GLY A 1214 1.47 62.18 18.30
CA GLY A 1214 2.57 63.02 18.79
C GLY A 1214 3.73 62.25 19.44
N GLN A 1215 3.76 60.92 19.32
CA GLN A 1215 4.83 60.04 19.80
C GLN A 1215 5.93 59.93 18.75
N LEU A 1216 6.64 61.04 18.53
CA LEU A 1216 7.54 61.20 17.40
C LEU A 1216 8.79 60.29 17.46
N GLN A 1217 9.28 59.91 18.66
CA GLN A 1217 10.45 59.04 18.78
C GLN A 1217 10.14 57.59 18.37
N GLU A 1218 8.98 57.08 18.78
CA GLU A 1218 8.45 55.77 18.43
C GLU A 1218 8.17 55.69 16.93
N SER A 1219 7.56 56.73 16.39
CA SER A 1219 7.32 56.88 14.95
C SER A 1219 8.60 56.75 14.13
N MET A 1220 9.65 57.46 14.54
CA MET A 1220 10.95 57.45 13.87
C MET A 1220 11.62 56.07 13.88
N LYS A 1221 11.58 55.34 15.01
CA LYS A 1221 12.11 53.96 15.11
C LYS A 1221 11.39 53.00 14.17
N CYS A 1222 10.07 53.14 14.06
CA CYS A 1222 9.25 52.32 13.17
C CYS A 1222 9.64 52.54 11.69
N TYR A 1223 9.76 53.80 11.27
CA TYR A 1223 10.16 54.14 9.90
C TYR A 1223 11.59 53.70 9.56
N GLU A 1224 12.55 53.81 10.48
CA GLU A 1224 13.94 53.36 10.27
C GLU A 1224 14.03 51.85 9.97
N LYS A 1225 13.31 51.04 10.77
CA LYS A 1225 13.23 49.59 10.54
C LYS A 1225 12.52 49.25 9.23
N ALA A 1226 11.41 49.92 8.93
CA ALA A 1226 10.68 49.72 7.68
C ALA A 1226 11.56 50.05 6.44
N LEU A 1227 12.34 51.14 6.53
CA LEU A 1227 13.25 51.55 5.47
C LEU A 1227 14.33 50.49 5.20
N THR A 1228 14.93 49.93 6.25
CA THR A 1228 15.94 48.88 6.14
C THR A 1228 15.41 47.66 5.41
N ILE A 1229 14.19 47.22 5.76
CA ILE A 1229 13.52 46.08 5.13
C ILE A 1229 13.26 46.35 3.65
N TYR A 1230 12.68 47.50 3.31
CA TYR A 1230 12.35 47.82 1.92
C TYR A 1230 13.58 47.99 1.04
N THR A 1231 14.65 48.61 1.53
CA THR A 1231 15.89 48.76 0.77
C THR A 1231 16.53 47.41 0.47
N ALA A 1232 16.52 46.48 1.42
CA ALA A 1232 17.05 45.12 1.21
C ALA A 1232 16.19 44.30 0.23
N ALA A 1233 14.87 44.44 0.27
CA ALA A 1233 13.96 43.66 -0.57
C ALA A 1233 13.81 44.19 -2.01
N TYR A 1234 13.78 45.52 -2.18
CA TYR A 1234 13.43 46.16 -3.46
C TYR A 1234 14.54 47.05 -4.06
N GLY A 1235 15.58 47.37 -3.29
CA GLY A 1235 16.60 48.34 -3.67
C GLY A 1235 16.19 49.81 -3.43
N GLU A 1236 17.16 50.72 -3.49
CA GLU A 1236 17.02 52.13 -3.06
C GLU A 1236 16.00 52.95 -3.88
N ASN A 1237 15.74 52.58 -5.13
CA ASN A 1237 14.90 53.35 -6.05
C ASN A 1237 13.40 52.98 -6.00
N HIS A 1238 12.99 52.08 -5.10
CA HIS A 1238 11.60 51.64 -5.04
C HIS A 1238 10.68 52.71 -4.39
N PRO A 1239 9.46 52.95 -4.90
CA PRO A 1239 8.54 53.96 -4.36
C PRO A 1239 8.26 53.83 -2.86
N SER A 1240 8.19 52.61 -2.32
CA SER A 1240 8.01 52.38 -0.87
C SER A 1240 9.15 52.96 -0.03
N VAL A 1241 10.40 52.87 -0.51
CA VAL A 1241 11.58 53.45 0.15
C VAL A 1241 11.45 54.97 0.18
N GLY A 1242 11.11 55.58 -0.97
CA GLY A 1242 10.90 57.02 -1.08
C GLY A 1242 9.78 57.55 -0.19
N ASN A 1243 8.64 56.85 -0.13
CA ASN A 1243 7.51 57.22 0.73
C ASN A 1243 7.88 57.15 2.22
N THR A 1244 8.54 56.06 2.65
CA THR A 1244 8.99 55.92 4.04
C THR A 1244 10.04 56.96 4.40
N LEU A 1245 10.97 57.30 3.49
CA LEU A 1245 11.92 58.39 3.67
C LEU A 1245 11.24 59.75 3.83
N ASN A 1246 10.21 60.04 3.03
CA ASN A 1246 9.45 61.27 3.14
C ASN A 1246 8.75 61.37 4.51
N ASN A 1247 8.09 60.30 4.94
CA ASN A 1247 7.42 60.24 6.25
C ASN A 1247 8.42 60.37 7.40
N PHE A 1248 9.55 59.67 7.32
CA PHE A 1248 10.66 59.78 8.26
C PHE A 1248 11.19 61.22 8.35
N GLY A 1249 11.40 61.88 7.20
CA GLY A 1249 11.85 63.27 7.12
C GLY A 1249 10.85 64.27 7.73
N MET A 1250 9.54 64.02 7.56
CA MET A 1250 8.50 64.84 8.19
C MET A 1250 8.54 64.76 9.72
N VAL A 1251 8.66 63.54 10.27
CA VAL A 1251 8.76 63.32 11.73
C VAL A 1251 10.05 63.91 12.29
N TYR A 1252 11.17 63.75 11.58
CA TYR A 1252 12.45 64.33 11.97
C TYR A 1252 12.37 65.86 12.06
N ARG A 1253 11.74 66.51 11.06
CA ARG A 1253 11.52 67.97 11.10
C ARG A 1253 10.65 68.38 12.29
N GLN A 1254 9.59 67.63 12.60
CA GLN A 1254 8.73 67.90 13.77
C GLN A 1254 9.50 67.76 15.09
N LEU A 1255 10.36 66.75 15.23
CA LEU A 1255 11.21 66.55 16.40
C LEU A 1255 12.21 67.69 16.61
N VAL A 1256 12.88 68.12 15.55
CA VAL A 1256 13.82 69.25 15.62
C VAL A 1256 13.09 70.53 16.05
N GLN A 1257 11.91 70.81 15.47
CA GLN A 1257 11.09 71.96 15.87
C GLN A 1257 10.65 71.90 17.34
N LEU A 1258 10.32 70.71 17.85
CA LEU A 1258 9.93 70.51 19.26
C LEU A 1258 11.12 70.68 20.22
N GLN A 1259 12.31 70.23 19.82
CA GLN A 1259 13.54 70.42 20.59
C GLN A 1259 14.02 71.88 20.60
N GLU A 1260 13.83 72.60 19.49
CA GLU A 1260 14.08 74.04 19.43
C GLU A 1260 13.08 74.82 20.28
N SER A 1261 11.79 74.47 20.26
CA SER A 1261 10.78 75.15 21.10
C SER A 1261 10.94 74.88 22.59
N MET A 1262 11.43 73.71 22.99
CA MET A 1262 11.77 73.40 24.40
C MET A 1262 13.04 74.12 24.91
N LYS A 1263 13.84 74.70 24.02
CA LYS A 1263 15.05 75.48 24.37
C LYS A 1263 14.75 76.95 24.67
N TYR A 1264 13.55 77.45 24.33
CA TYR A 1264 13.04 78.78 24.65
C TYR A 1264 12.00 78.68 25.77
#